data_AF-A0A8H4CJM3-F1
#
_entry.id   AF-A0A8H4CJM3-F1
#
_cell.length_a   1.000
_cell.length_b   1.000
_cell.length_c   1.000
_cell.angle_alpha   90.00
_cell.angle_beta   90.00
_cell.angle_gamma   90.00
#
_symmetry.space_group_name_H-M   'P 1'
#
loop_
_entity.id
_entity.type
_entity.pdbx_description
1 polymer ?
#
loop_
_entity_poly.entity_id
_entity_poly.type
_entity_poly.pdbx_seq_one_letter_code
_entity_poly.pdbx_strand_id
1 'polypeptide(L)'
;MAMSGFSTTAVTSSCDDISHRSLSTSAELDTLLKGIDPGSIAAQHLISLSAKLDQFKQTTEQLRQSLTDAPAISPGLRNAMSISIQPCADGAAIVDKQIRRLDPGNVTGINPDVVIQYENYHATNTRLFTQFIQVLLIPTVNEQDSQLSAPDGHRLLENAVEASQIVLTRSDILDNSGEAGQSVTDARMPGEEVVGVQADELPPDYGSGKPDKGKKKAAGHFLSSLSNSFKAMTAGLRPKPEPMVIAICQAAKDGDMGHLKGFVSQGVNINGQNDEGYTPLICAIRANHLTAVKFLISAGADKSSKDSASGKRKPPLFHAAECGLVPIAEYLISQGADLKERSWSGQAFFIEVANSDQLDIIRLFLSRGCDANMMAISGRSIFVHAVQKGSLAHMKLLQEYGADVNARDITGQPSLHMALGQNRLDIVAWLLEHGANPNVTNITGDTMIVSALHKKNYELVKILLTRGADPNATGLMGKGILWTMLQSKDMEDGIKADLVSALLDRGADPNQTDNWGESIMSLVVTLGNTDLLRTFLAHGGNPNKKIKDDTFLLYAIDRGRFEHVKMLLKHGADVNGADNKGRVPLLEALQMDNQPLVEVLLQFGADPNKMGQIRPLVLAKLVGNREVVQMLTERGAEGPKRRVAESTPAAPASPAAPRRASAIVPPQSPTSPGRADMPPPYTEAGVSKDPAVVGRRR
;
A
#
# COMPACT_ATOMS: atom_id res chain seq x y z
N MET A 1 4.72 1.61 -22.41
CA MET A 1 3.47 2.41 -22.37
C MET A 1 3.80 3.85 -22.72
N ALA A 2 2.85 4.62 -23.28
CA ALA A 2 3.00 6.08 -23.27
C ALA A 2 2.99 6.53 -21.80
N MET A 3 3.99 7.29 -21.37
CA MET A 3 3.94 7.91 -20.03
C MET A 3 2.66 8.74 -19.95
N SER A 4 1.95 8.68 -18.82
CA SER A 4 0.87 9.62 -18.52
C SER A 4 1.47 11.02 -18.56
N GLY A 5 1.25 11.73 -19.66
CA GLY A 5 1.85 13.04 -19.88
C GLY A 5 1.43 13.96 -18.74
N PHE A 6 2.41 14.64 -18.13
CA PHE A 6 2.14 15.64 -17.11
C PHE A 6 1.04 16.58 -17.61
N SER A 7 -0.07 16.62 -16.88
CA SER A 7 -1.22 17.44 -17.19
C SER A 7 -1.39 18.47 -16.09
N THR A 8 -1.13 19.74 -16.41
CA THR A 8 -1.37 20.85 -15.49
C THR A 8 -2.82 20.83 -14.99
N THR A 9 -3.78 20.49 -15.87
CA THR A 9 -5.21 20.36 -15.53
C THR A 9 -5.48 19.24 -14.52
N ALA A 10 -4.78 18.10 -14.61
CA ALA A 10 -4.91 17.04 -13.62
C ALA A 10 -4.35 17.49 -12.26
N VAL A 11 -3.18 18.13 -12.26
CA VAL A 11 -2.58 18.67 -11.04
C VAL A 11 -3.45 19.75 -10.38
N THR A 12 -4.00 20.69 -11.15
CA THR A 12 -4.92 21.69 -10.60
C THR A 12 -6.20 21.06 -10.07
N SER A 13 -6.72 20.00 -10.72
CA SER A 13 -7.87 19.24 -10.21
C SER A 13 -7.56 18.54 -8.88
N SER A 14 -6.36 17.95 -8.72
CA SER A 14 -5.92 17.39 -7.43
C SER A 14 -5.76 18.49 -6.37
N CYS A 15 -5.30 19.70 -6.73
CA CYS A 15 -5.29 20.85 -5.83
C CYS A 15 -6.70 21.29 -5.44
N ASP A 16 -7.67 21.30 -6.38
CA ASP A 16 -9.09 21.59 -6.09
C ASP A 16 -9.68 20.56 -5.11
N ASP A 17 -9.41 19.27 -5.32
CA ASP A 17 -9.82 18.19 -4.42
C ASP A 17 -9.20 18.33 -3.02
N ILE A 18 -7.91 18.65 -2.93
CA ILE A 18 -7.22 18.93 -1.66
C ILE A 18 -7.85 20.13 -0.95
N SER A 19 -8.08 21.23 -1.67
CA SER A 19 -8.69 22.46 -1.13
C SER A 19 -10.12 22.21 -0.63
N HIS A 20 -10.93 21.47 -1.39
CA HIS A 20 -12.31 21.13 -1.03
C HIS A 20 -12.36 20.19 0.19
N ARG A 21 -11.52 19.15 0.22
CA ARG A 21 -11.39 18.26 1.38
C ARG A 21 -10.95 19.03 2.62
N SER A 22 -9.91 19.86 2.50
CA SER A 22 -9.39 20.66 3.61
C SER A 22 -10.42 21.65 4.15
N LEU A 23 -11.21 22.29 3.27
CA LEU A 23 -12.35 23.12 3.65
C LEU A 23 -13.40 22.31 4.44
N SER A 24 -13.75 21.11 3.98
CA SER A 24 -14.75 20.30 4.66
C SER A 24 -14.25 19.74 5.99
N THR A 25 -12.99 19.28 6.07
CA THR A 25 -12.38 18.79 7.31
C THR A 25 -12.29 19.91 8.36
N SER A 26 -11.96 21.14 7.93
CA SER A 26 -11.95 22.33 8.80
C SER A 26 -13.35 22.63 9.36
N ALA A 27 -14.40 22.56 8.53
CA ALA A 27 -15.78 22.75 9.00
C ALA A 27 -16.26 21.67 9.99
N GLU A 28 -15.81 20.42 9.84
CA GLU A 28 -16.08 19.33 10.79
C GLU A 28 -15.34 19.58 12.13
N LEU A 29 -14.06 19.96 12.07
CA LEU A 29 -13.27 20.36 13.25
C LEU A 29 -13.91 21.55 13.99
N ASP A 30 -14.30 22.60 13.28
CA ASP A 30 -14.99 23.77 13.85
C ASP A 30 -16.34 23.42 14.49
N THR A 31 -16.99 22.36 14.04
CA THR A 31 -18.27 21.89 14.59
C THR A 31 -18.03 21.04 15.84
N LEU A 32 -17.03 20.14 15.78
CA LEU A 32 -16.60 19.31 16.90
C LEU A 32 -16.04 20.14 18.06
N LEU A 33 -15.20 21.13 17.78
CA LEU A 33 -14.54 21.99 18.78
C LEU A 33 -15.55 22.84 19.59
N LYS A 34 -16.76 23.11 19.06
CA LYS A 34 -17.84 23.77 19.80
C LYS A 34 -18.53 22.85 20.81
N GLY A 35 -18.40 21.53 20.65
CA GLY A 35 -19.07 20.52 21.48
C GLY A 35 -18.20 19.92 22.58
N ILE A 36 -16.92 20.31 22.70
CA ILE A 36 -15.95 19.72 23.61
C ILE A 36 -15.25 20.80 24.45
N ASP A 37 -14.67 20.43 25.59
CA ASP A 37 -13.94 21.37 26.44
C ASP A 37 -12.65 21.87 25.76
N PRO A 38 -12.51 23.17 25.45
CA PRO A 38 -11.29 23.72 24.83
C PRO A 38 -10.06 23.63 25.73
N GLY A 39 -10.23 23.40 27.05
CA GLY A 39 -9.13 23.12 27.97
C GLY A 39 -8.54 21.71 27.84
N SER A 40 -9.24 20.79 27.17
CA SER A 40 -8.82 19.38 27.06
C SER A 40 -7.64 19.17 26.12
N ILE A 41 -6.80 18.16 26.42
CA ILE A 41 -5.65 17.77 25.60
C ILE A 41 -6.09 17.43 24.16
N ALA A 42 -7.22 16.72 24.01
CA ALA A 42 -7.80 16.40 22.72
C ALA A 42 -8.17 17.67 21.93
N ALA A 43 -8.81 18.66 22.55
CA ALA A 43 -9.12 19.93 21.91
C ALA A 43 -7.85 20.69 21.48
N GLN A 44 -6.80 20.72 22.32
CA GLN A 44 -5.54 21.38 21.97
C GLN A 44 -4.88 20.77 20.72
N HIS A 45 -4.84 19.44 20.61
CA HIS A 45 -4.35 18.75 19.41
C HIS A 45 -5.22 19.05 18.17
N LEU A 46 -6.55 19.04 18.31
CA LEU A 46 -7.46 19.34 17.19
C LEU A 46 -7.39 20.81 16.74
N ILE A 47 -7.15 21.76 17.65
CA ILE A 47 -6.92 23.18 17.34
C ILE A 47 -5.59 23.35 16.57
N SER A 48 -4.52 22.70 17.02
CA SER A 48 -3.21 22.69 16.36
C SER A 48 -3.30 22.10 14.93
N LEU A 49 -4.05 21.01 14.78
CA LEU A 49 -4.35 20.40 13.49
C LEU A 49 -5.14 21.36 12.58
N SER A 50 -6.19 22.01 13.09
CA SER A 50 -7.01 22.95 12.31
C SER A 50 -6.18 24.12 11.76
N ALA A 51 -5.30 24.71 12.59
CA ALA A 51 -4.42 25.79 12.16
C ALA A 51 -3.44 25.38 11.05
N LYS A 52 -2.90 24.15 11.10
CA LYS A 52 -2.02 23.60 10.06
C LYS A 52 -2.77 23.25 8.79
N LEU A 53 -4.02 22.77 8.91
CA LEU A 53 -4.93 22.50 7.80
C LEU A 53 -5.30 23.78 7.04
N ASP A 54 -5.59 24.88 7.75
CA ASP A 54 -5.88 26.18 7.14
C ASP A 54 -4.67 26.74 6.36
N GLN A 55 -3.47 26.67 6.94
CA GLN A 55 -2.24 27.07 6.24
C GLN A 55 -2.03 26.24 4.97
N PHE A 56 -2.19 24.92 5.08
CA PHE A 56 -2.05 23.98 3.97
C PHE A 56 -3.04 24.24 2.83
N LYS A 57 -4.31 24.50 3.16
CA LYS A 57 -5.35 24.92 2.21
C LYS A 57 -4.97 26.21 1.48
N GLN A 58 -4.54 27.24 2.21
CA GLN A 58 -4.12 28.52 1.61
C GLN A 58 -2.94 28.34 0.64
N THR A 59 -1.94 27.53 1.02
CA THR A 59 -0.79 27.24 0.15
C THR A 59 -1.18 26.39 -1.06
N THR A 60 -2.13 25.47 -0.93
CA THR A 60 -2.64 24.67 -2.05
C THR A 60 -3.34 25.55 -3.10
N GLU A 61 -4.16 26.50 -2.65
CA GLU A 61 -4.83 27.46 -3.55
C GLU A 61 -3.82 28.39 -4.25
N GLN A 62 -2.77 28.84 -3.53
CA GLN A 62 -1.68 29.62 -4.13
C GLN A 62 -0.88 28.80 -5.16
N LEU A 63 -0.67 27.50 -4.93
CA LEU A 63 -0.02 26.60 -5.90
C LEU A 63 -0.89 26.41 -7.14
N ARG A 64 -2.21 26.18 -6.98
CA ARG A 64 -3.17 26.08 -8.08
C ARG A 64 -3.16 27.33 -8.96
N GLN A 65 -3.14 28.51 -8.34
CA GLN A 65 -3.05 29.78 -9.07
C GLN A 65 -1.69 29.94 -9.77
N SER A 66 -0.58 29.69 -9.06
CA SER A 66 0.78 29.78 -9.62
C SER A 66 0.99 28.83 -10.81
N LEU A 67 0.36 27.65 -10.81
CA LEU A 67 0.37 26.71 -11.94
C LEU A 67 -0.43 27.18 -13.15
N THR A 68 -1.44 28.03 -12.93
CA THR A 68 -2.24 28.64 -14.00
C THR A 68 -1.45 29.77 -14.67
N ASP A 69 -0.67 30.52 -13.88
CA ASP A 69 0.05 31.72 -14.33
C ASP A 69 1.52 31.45 -14.77
N ALA A 70 2.01 30.22 -14.59
CA ALA A 70 3.43 29.87 -14.83
C ALA A 70 3.84 29.97 -16.32
N PRO A 71 4.90 30.72 -16.66
CA PRO A 71 5.36 30.86 -18.05
C PRO A 71 6.04 29.59 -18.58
N ALA A 72 6.62 28.77 -17.69
CA ALA A 72 7.21 27.48 -18.00
C ALA A 72 7.20 26.59 -16.75
N ILE A 73 7.13 25.27 -16.97
CA ILE A 73 7.23 24.25 -15.93
C ILE A 73 8.27 23.22 -16.39
N SER A 74 9.37 23.08 -15.67
CA SER A 74 10.49 22.20 -16.02
C SER A 74 10.15 20.71 -15.89
N PRO A 75 10.84 19.81 -16.63
CA PRO A 75 10.61 18.37 -16.52
C PRO A 75 10.76 17.81 -15.10
N GLY A 76 11.75 18.26 -14.33
CA GLY A 76 11.94 17.83 -12.94
C GLY A 76 10.79 18.28 -12.04
N LEU A 77 10.33 19.52 -12.17
CA LEU A 77 9.19 20.04 -11.39
C LEU A 77 7.88 19.31 -11.74
N ARG A 78 7.66 19.00 -13.02
CA ARG A 78 6.53 18.16 -13.47
C ARG A 78 6.57 16.78 -12.80
N ASN A 79 7.74 16.16 -12.72
CA ASN A 79 7.90 14.85 -12.10
C ASN A 79 7.63 14.92 -10.59
N ALA A 80 8.27 15.85 -9.89
CA ALA A 80 8.09 16.04 -8.45
C ALA A 80 6.62 16.29 -8.08
N MET A 81 5.91 17.14 -8.83
CA MET A 81 4.48 17.38 -8.65
C MET A 81 3.63 16.13 -8.90
N SER A 82 3.91 15.37 -9.97
CA SER A 82 3.19 14.13 -10.28
C SER A 82 3.33 13.07 -9.17
N ILE A 83 4.48 13.06 -8.50
CA ILE A 83 4.82 12.09 -7.45
C ILE A 83 4.24 12.50 -6.08
N SER A 84 4.19 13.80 -5.77
CA SER A 84 3.76 14.25 -4.43
C SER A 84 2.28 14.64 -4.33
N ILE A 85 1.68 15.21 -5.39
CA ILE A 85 0.36 15.85 -5.27
C ILE A 85 -0.77 14.82 -5.17
N GLN A 86 -0.70 13.68 -5.88
CA GLN A 86 -1.75 12.67 -5.76
C GLN A 86 -1.72 11.92 -4.41
N PRO A 87 -0.57 11.43 -3.90
CA PRO A 87 -0.50 10.86 -2.54
C PRO A 87 -0.91 11.86 -1.44
N CYS A 88 -0.69 13.16 -1.67
CA CYS A 88 -1.22 14.21 -0.81
C CYS A 88 -2.76 14.34 -0.93
N ALA A 89 -3.35 14.32 -2.13
CA ALA A 89 -4.81 14.30 -2.29
C ALA A 89 -5.46 13.09 -1.62
N ASP A 90 -4.84 11.92 -1.74
CA ASP A 90 -5.30 10.67 -1.12
C ASP A 90 -5.11 10.71 0.41
N GLY A 91 -4.00 11.26 0.91
CA GLY A 91 -3.76 11.50 2.34
C GLY A 91 -4.80 12.45 2.95
N ALA A 92 -5.11 13.57 2.27
CA ALA A 92 -6.17 14.48 2.67
C ALA A 92 -7.56 13.81 2.72
N ALA A 93 -7.82 12.84 1.82
CA ALA A 93 -9.04 12.04 1.85
C ALA A 93 -9.14 11.13 3.08
N ILE A 94 -8.02 10.58 3.55
CA ILE A 94 -7.97 9.80 4.79
C ILE A 94 -8.16 10.69 6.02
N VAL A 95 -7.46 11.83 6.11
CA VAL A 95 -7.64 12.78 7.24
C VAL A 95 -9.11 13.20 7.35
N ASP A 96 -9.72 13.62 6.25
CA ASP A 96 -11.15 13.99 6.20
C ASP A 96 -12.06 12.85 6.71
N LYS A 97 -11.86 11.63 6.19
CA LYS A 97 -12.63 10.44 6.60
C LYS A 97 -12.46 10.12 8.09
N GLN A 98 -11.27 10.32 8.65
CA GLN A 98 -10.98 10.01 10.04
C GLN A 98 -11.53 11.08 10.99
N ILE A 99 -11.40 12.36 10.65
CA ILE A 99 -11.98 13.47 11.41
C ILE A 99 -13.52 13.37 11.48
N ARG A 100 -14.20 13.00 10.39
CA ARG A 100 -15.67 12.80 10.37
C ARG A 100 -16.18 11.66 11.27
N ARG A 101 -15.30 10.82 11.81
CA ARG A 101 -15.66 9.78 12.79
C ARG A 101 -15.62 10.28 14.23
N LEU A 102 -15.09 11.49 14.46
CA LEU A 102 -15.02 12.08 15.78
C LEU A 102 -16.36 12.71 16.15
N ASP A 103 -16.76 12.52 17.40
CA ASP A 103 -17.92 13.16 18.00
C ASP A 103 -17.62 13.51 19.48
N PRO A 104 -18.34 14.44 20.12
CA PRO A 104 -18.08 14.85 21.50
C PRO A 104 -18.06 13.72 22.55
N GLY A 105 -18.67 12.57 22.26
CA GLY A 105 -18.65 11.38 23.10
C GLY A 105 -17.44 10.46 22.90
N ASN A 106 -16.65 10.64 21.83
CA ASN A 106 -15.52 9.77 21.49
C ASN A 106 -14.13 10.46 21.44
N VAL A 107 -14.08 11.80 21.41
CA VAL A 107 -12.83 12.59 21.35
C VAL A 107 -11.80 12.29 22.45
N THR A 108 -12.20 11.75 23.59
CA THR A 108 -11.28 11.36 24.67
C THR A 108 -10.48 10.09 24.36
N GLY A 109 -10.89 9.32 23.34
CA GLY A 109 -10.17 8.15 22.83
C GLY A 109 -9.30 8.43 21.61
N ILE A 110 -9.01 9.71 21.30
CA ILE A 110 -8.12 10.07 20.19
C ILE A 110 -6.68 9.69 20.50
N ASN A 111 -6.04 9.00 19.57
CA ASN A 111 -4.61 8.73 19.61
C ASN A 111 -3.81 10.01 19.27
N PRO A 112 -3.02 10.60 20.20
CA PRO A 112 -2.32 11.86 19.96
C PRO A 112 -1.20 11.74 18.91
N ASP A 113 -0.55 10.58 18.78
CA ASP A 113 0.48 10.36 17.78
C ASP A 113 -0.09 10.40 16.35
N VAL A 114 -1.32 9.91 16.15
CA VAL A 114 -2.02 10.01 14.85
C VAL A 114 -2.31 11.47 14.52
N VAL A 115 -2.75 12.28 15.48
CA VAL A 115 -2.99 13.71 15.25
C VAL A 115 -1.69 14.47 14.94
N ILE A 116 -0.62 14.21 15.70
CA ILE A 116 0.72 14.78 15.44
C ILE A 116 1.22 14.41 14.04
N GLN A 117 0.87 13.23 13.52
CA GLN A 117 1.20 12.86 12.14
C GLN A 117 0.37 13.58 11.09
N TYR A 118 -0.93 13.79 11.31
CA TYR A 118 -1.75 14.64 10.41
C TYR A 118 -1.23 16.08 10.42
N GLU A 119 -0.84 16.60 11.58
CA GLU A 119 -0.18 17.89 11.72
C GLU A 119 1.13 17.96 10.90
N ASN A 120 2.00 16.94 11.02
CA ASN A 120 3.26 16.87 10.29
C ASN A 120 3.05 16.72 8.78
N TYR A 121 2.03 15.96 8.37
CA TYR A 121 1.60 15.79 6.99
C TYR A 121 1.17 17.12 6.35
N HIS A 122 0.31 17.90 7.02
CA HIS A 122 -0.06 19.22 6.53
C HIS A 122 1.14 20.18 6.51
N ALA A 123 1.98 20.17 7.56
CA ALA A 123 3.13 21.07 7.66
C ALA A 123 4.23 20.78 6.61
N THR A 124 4.51 19.51 6.30
CA THR A 124 5.50 19.10 5.30
C THR A 124 5.02 19.38 3.88
N ASN A 125 3.78 19.01 3.54
CA ASN A 125 3.20 19.33 2.23
C ASN A 125 3.05 20.85 2.02
N THR A 126 2.72 21.62 3.06
CA THR A 126 2.76 23.10 3.00
C THR A 126 4.14 23.61 2.60
N ARG A 127 5.22 23.08 3.19
CA ARG A 127 6.60 23.47 2.84
C ARG A 127 6.96 23.06 1.40
N LEU A 128 6.58 21.86 0.97
CA LEU A 128 6.82 21.42 -0.41
C LEU A 128 6.05 22.27 -1.43
N PHE A 129 4.77 22.56 -1.19
CA PHE A 129 3.98 23.39 -2.09
C PHE A 129 4.47 24.84 -2.12
N THR A 130 4.95 25.36 -0.98
CA THR A 130 5.67 26.65 -0.94
C THR A 130 6.93 26.62 -1.81
N GLN A 131 7.71 25.53 -1.77
CA GLN A 131 8.88 25.37 -2.64
C GLN A 131 8.47 25.29 -4.12
N PHE A 132 7.41 24.56 -4.47
CA PHE A 132 6.90 24.53 -5.84
C PHE A 132 6.46 25.91 -6.34
N ILE A 133 5.74 26.69 -5.52
CA ILE A 133 5.39 28.09 -5.83
C ILE A 133 6.65 28.92 -6.12
N GLN A 134 7.70 28.81 -5.29
CA GLN A 134 8.96 29.52 -5.50
C GLN A 134 9.67 29.11 -6.80
N VAL A 135 9.68 27.82 -7.14
CA VAL A 135 10.27 27.33 -8.39
C VAL A 135 9.44 27.80 -9.60
N LEU A 136 8.11 27.81 -9.53
CA LEU A 136 7.23 28.29 -10.62
C LEU A 136 7.42 29.79 -10.96
N LEU A 137 7.93 30.59 -10.02
CA LEU A 137 8.28 31.99 -10.26
C LEU A 137 9.59 32.18 -11.05
N ILE A 138 10.42 31.14 -11.20
CA ILE A 138 11.65 31.19 -11.99
C ILE A 138 11.31 31.09 -13.48
N PRO A 139 11.78 32.02 -14.34
CA PRO A 139 11.36 32.08 -15.75
C PRO A 139 12.04 31.04 -16.65
N THR A 140 13.13 30.39 -16.23
CA THR A 140 13.86 29.41 -17.06
C THR A 140 13.82 28.00 -16.50
N VAL A 141 13.55 27.00 -17.36
CA VAL A 141 13.41 25.59 -16.94
C VAL A 141 14.70 24.99 -16.38
N ASN A 142 15.87 25.47 -16.81
CA ASN A 142 17.16 24.98 -16.33
C ASN A 142 17.44 25.45 -14.89
N GLU A 143 17.08 26.69 -14.56
CA GLU A 143 17.21 27.21 -13.19
C GLU A 143 16.15 26.59 -12.26
N GLN A 144 14.93 26.34 -12.77
CA GLN A 144 13.91 25.57 -12.06
C GLN A 144 14.42 24.18 -11.66
N ASP A 145 14.93 23.40 -12.61
CA ASP A 145 15.48 22.06 -12.34
C ASP A 145 16.73 22.14 -11.45
N SER A 146 17.60 23.14 -11.59
CA SER A 146 18.77 23.32 -10.72
C SER A 146 18.39 23.65 -9.28
N GLN A 147 17.33 24.44 -9.04
CA GLN A 147 16.87 24.76 -7.68
C GLN A 147 16.18 23.55 -7.04
N LEU A 148 15.34 22.83 -7.80
CA LEU A 148 14.69 21.61 -7.34
C LEU A 148 15.71 20.49 -7.04
N SER A 149 16.78 20.41 -7.84
CA SER A 149 17.86 19.44 -7.68
C SER A 149 18.82 19.76 -6.51
N ALA A 150 18.62 20.87 -5.79
CA ALA A 150 19.37 21.14 -4.57
C ALA A 150 19.06 20.08 -3.48
N PRO A 151 19.98 19.83 -2.53
CA PRO A 151 19.75 18.87 -1.44
C PRO A 151 18.49 19.15 -0.61
N ASP A 152 18.17 20.44 -0.42
CA ASP A 152 16.95 20.85 0.30
C ASP A 152 15.67 20.56 -0.49
N GLY A 153 15.69 20.69 -1.83
CA GLY A 153 14.55 20.34 -2.69
C GLY A 153 14.24 18.85 -2.64
N HIS A 154 15.27 18.01 -2.75
CA HIS A 154 15.16 16.55 -2.57
C HIS A 154 14.58 16.19 -1.20
N ARG A 155 15.13 16.77 -0.13
CA ARG A 155 14.70 16.51 1.24
C ARG A 155 13.27 16.97 1.52
N LEU A 156 12.84 18.11 0.96
CA LEU A 156 11.46 18.57 1.09
C LEU A 156 10.48 17.64 0.37
N LEU A 157 10.83 17.18 -0.83
CA LEU A 157 10.03 16.21 -1.57
C LEU A 157 9.93 14.86 -0.85
N GLU A 158 11.07 14.31 -0.40
CA GLU A 158 11.12 13.03 0.31
C GLU A 158 10.34 13.10 1.64
N ASN A 159 10.53 14.15 2.44
CA ASN A 159 9.80 14.34 3.70
C ASN A 159 8.27 14.47 3.50
N ALA A 160 7.83 15.15 2.45
CA ALA A 160 6.39 15.36 2.18
C ALA A 160 5.73 14.12 1.58
N VAL A 161 6.45 13.37 0.72
CA VAL A 161 6.01 12.05 0.24
C VAL A 161 5.96 11.07 1.42
N GLU A 162 6.99 11.02 2.26
CA GLU A 162 7.02 10.20 3.47
C GLU A 162 5.88 10.55 4.42
N ALA A 163 5.64 11.83 4.73
CA ALA A 163 4.55 12.22 5.61
C ALA A 163 3.17 11.93 5.02
N SER A 164 2.98 12.07 3.71
CA SER A 164 1.76 11.64 3.01
C SER A 164 1.59 10.13 3.11
N GLN A 165 2.67 9.37 2.90
CA GLN A 165 2.66 7.92 3.02
C GLN A 165 2.42 7.43 4.47
N ILE A 166 2.93 8.14 5.48
CA ILE A 166 2.63 7.89 6.89
C ILE A 166 1.12 7.98 7.15
N VAL A 167 0.45 8.99 6.57
CA VAL A 167 -1.02 9.12 6.65
C VAL A 167 -1.74 8.02 5.86
N LEU A 168 -1.23 7.66 4.69
CA LEU A 168 -1.76 6.54 3.90
C LEU A 168 -1.61 5.18 4.60
N THR A 169 -0.60 5.01 5.46
CA THR A 169 -0.23 3.71 6.06
C THR A 169 -0.76 3.48 7.47
N ARG A 170 -1.40 4.47 8.10
CA ARG A 170 -1.60 4.51 9.57
C ARG A 170 -2.89 3.88 10.08
N SER A 171 -2.83 3.57 11.38
CA SER A 171 -3.92 3.12 12.24
C SER A 171 -5.04 4.14 12.39
N ASP A 172 -6.16 3.66 12.93
CA ASP A 172 -7.34 4.43 13.32
C ASP A 172 -7.00 5.66 14.19
N ILE A 173 -7.72 6.78 14.00
CA ILE A 173 -7.58 8.00 14.82
C ILE A 173 -8.05 7.79 16.26
N LEU A 174 -8.97 6.84 16.46
CA LEU A 174 -9.40 6.38 17.77
C LEU A 174 -8.57 5.16 18.20
N ASP A 175 -8.07 5.17 19.43
CA ASP A 175 -7.37 4.04 20.03
C ASP A 175 -8.35 2.88 20.26
N ASN A 176 -8.31 1.90 19.35
CA ASN A 176 -9.04 0.62 19.49
C ASN A 176 -8.42 -0.31 20.56
N SER A 177 -7.45 0.17 21.33
CA SER A 177 -6.77 -0.55 22.42
C SER A 177 -7.62 -0.58 23.70
N GLY A 178 -8.62 -1.47 23.68
CA GLY A 178 -9.20 -2.04 24.90
C GLY A 178 -8.24 -2.96 25.68
N GLU A 179 -6.92 -2.69 25.65
CA GLU A 179 -5.86 -3.40 26.37
C GLU A 179 -4.90 -2.39 26.99
N ALA A 180 -4.69 -2.51 28.31
CA ALA A 180 -3.93 -1.55 29.10
C ALA A 180 -2.41 -1.63 28.82
N GLY A 181 -1.79 -0.43 28.81
CA GLY A 181 -0.41 -0.13 28.43
C GLY A 181 0.66 -1.21 28.65
N GLN A 182 1.41 -1.46 27.58
CA GLN A 182 2.81 -1.85 27.66
C GLN A 182 3.65 -0.82 26.90
N SER A 183 4.41 -0.01 27.66
CA SER A 183 5.37 0.93 27.12
C SER A 183 6.51 0.19 26.43
N VAL A 184 6.77 0.52 25.16
CA VAL A 184 8.01 0.14 24.49
C VAL A 184 9.10 1.11 24.96
N THR A 185 10.10 0.59 25.68
CA THR A 185 11.40 1.26 25.81
C THR A 185 12.48 0.35 25.21
N ASP A 186 13.26 0.95 24.32
CA ASP A 186 14.16 0.25 23.42
C ASP A 186 15.53 -0.06 24.05
N ALA A 187 16.30 -0.85 23.30
CA ALA A 187 17.76 -0.95 23.35
C ALA A 187 18.46 -1.42 24.66
N ARG A 188 19.14 -2.57 24.53
CA ARG A 188 20.07 -3.16 25.49
C ARG A 188 21.51 -2.86 25.06
N MET A 189 22.37 -2.34 25.94
CA MET A 189 23.82 -2.64 26.01
C MET A 189 24.43 -2.14 27.35
N PRO A 190 25.63 -2.61 27.77
CA PRO A 190 25.88 -2.91 29.18
C PRO A 190 26.92 -2.02 29.88
N GLY A 191 26.88 -1.99 31.21
CA GLY A 191 27.96 -1.45 32.03
C GLY A 191 27.69 -1.49 33.54
N GLU A 192 28.71 -1.92 34.27
CA GLU A 192 29.05 -1.58 35.67
C GLU A 192 28.22 -2.13 36.86
N GLU A 193 28.96 -2.72 37.79
CA GLU A 193 28.52 -3.19 39.12
C GLU A 193 28.57 -2.02 40.12
N VAL A 194 27.55 -1.86 41.00
CA VAL A 194 27.76 -1.27 42.35
C VAL A 194 26.88 -1.96 43.40
N VAL A 195 27.45 -2.08 44.59
CA VAL A 195 27.04 -2.84 45.79
C VAL A 195 25.97 -2.15 46.67
N GLY A 196 25.15 -2.94 47.37
CA GLY A 196 24.49 -2.58 48.65
C GLY A 196 23.04 -2.07 48.54
N VAL A 197 22.15 -2.21 49.54
CA VAL A 197 22.28 -2.65 50.95
C VAL A 197 20.99 -3.39 51.39
N GLN A 198 21.08 -4.25 52.43
CA GLN A 198 19.97 -5.02 53.03
C GLN A 198 19.16 -4.22 54.08
N ALA A 199 17.91 -4.61 54.33
CA ALA A 199 17.31 -4.77 55.67
C ALA A 199 15.91 -5.43 55.57
N ASP A 200 15.76 -6.60 56.21
CA ASP A 200 14.75 -6.99 57.22
C ASP A 200 13.23 -6.91 56.90
N GLU A 201 12.34 -7.84 57.29
CA GLU A 201 12.45 -9.03 58.16
C GLU A 201 11.36 -10.08 57.78
N LEU A 202 11.41 -11.30 58.34
CA LEU A 202 10.51 -12.47 58.10
C LEU A 202 10.02 -13.06 59.45
N PRO A 203 9.21 -14.15 59.50
CA PRO A 203 7.78 -14.30 59.18
C PRO A 203 6.98 -14.68 60.49
N PRO A 204 5.84 -15.42 60.46
CA PRO A 204 5.93 -16.89 60.31
C PRO A 204 4.84 -17.57 59.45
N ASP A 205 5.06 -18.86 59.24
CA ASP A 205 4.44 -19.78 58.25
C ASP A 205 3.34 -20.67 58.87
N TYR A 206 2.56 -21.38 58.03
CA TYR A 206 2.19 -22.80 58.16
C TYR A 206 1.13 -23.23 57.12
N GLY A 207 1.34 -24.38 56.43
CA GLY A 207 0.21 -25.27 56.11
C GLY A 207 -0.04 -25.78 54.68
N SER A 208 0.99 -26.28 53.96
CA SER A 208 0.93 -27.43 53.01
C SER A 208 -0.26 -27.64 52.02
N GLY A 209 0.02 -27.67 50.71
CA GLY A 209 -0.85 -28.37 49.73
C GLY A 209 -0.64 -28.08 48.23
N LYS A 210 0.09 -28.95 47.52
CA LYS A 210 0.19 -29.07 46.04
C LYS A 210 0.13 -30.56 45.65
N PRO A 211 -0.04 -30.99 44.37
CA PRO A 211 -0.10 -30.24 43.10
C PRO A 211 -1.45 -30.52 42.33
N ASP A 212 -1.68 -30.34 41.01
CA ASP A 212 -0.89 -29.84 39.86
C ASP A 212 -1.78 -29.24 38.71
N LYS A 213 -1.10 -28.69 37.69
CA LYS A 213 -1.44 -28.42 36.27
C LYS A 213 -2.89 -28.50 35.72
N GLY A 214 -3.29 -27.39 35.10
CA GLY A 214 -4.33 -27.31 34.06
C GLY A 214 -4.61 -25.88 33.57
N LYS A 215 -3.67 -25.26 32.83
CA LYS A 215 -3.74 -23.81 32.49
C LYS A 215 -4.92 -23.45 31.57
N LYS A 216 -5.92 -22.74 32.11
CA LYS A 216 -6.81 -21.86 31.33
C LYS A 216 -6.17 -20.47 31.22
N LYS A 217 -6.20 -19.84 30.03
CA LYS A 217 -6.06 -18.38 29.90
C LYS A 217 -7.45 -17.78 29.75
N ALA A 218 -7.70 -16.69 30.46
CA ALA A 218 -8.97 -15.98 30.46
C ALA A 218 -8.82 -14.59 29.82
N ALA A 219 -9.87 -14.15 29.13
CA ALA A 219 -10.15 -12.74 28.85
C ALA A 219 -11.68 -12.59 28.78
N GLY A 220 -12.26 -11.51 29.33
CA GLY A 220 -13.71 -11.27 29.29
C GLY A 220 -14.49 -11.40 30.61
N HIS A 221 -13.85 -11.20 31.78
CA HIS A 221 -14.55 -11.12 33.07
C HIS A 221 -14.47 -9.70 33.67
N PHE A 222 -15.41 -8.82 33.28
CA PHE A 222 -15.73 -7.62 34.06
C PHE A 222 -17.22 -7.22 33.98
N LEU A 223 -17.87 -7.40 32.83
CA LEU A 223 -19.33 -7.19 32.69
C LEU A 223 -20.17 -8.45 32.96
N SER A 224 -19.57 -9.64 32.91
CA SER A 224 -20.28 -10.91 33.13
C SER A 224 -20.70 -11.11 34.58
N SER A 225 -19.87 -10.72 35.56
CA SER A 225 -20.22 -10.76 37.00
C SER A 225 -21.37 -9.82 37.33
N LEU A 226 -21.33 -8.57 36.84
CA LEU A 226 -22.43 -7.61 36.96
C LEU A 226 -23.72 -8.15 36.33
N SER A 227 -23.66 -8.71 35.12
CA SER A 227 -24.85 -9.30 34.48
C SER A 227 -25.43 -10.47 35.28
N ASN A 228 -24.58 -11.34 35.86
CA ASN A 228 -25.03 -12.46 36.67
C ASN A 228 -25.58 -12.01 38.02
N SER A 229 -24.97 -11.02 38.68
CA SER A 229 -25.50 -10.40 39.90
C SER A 229 -26.84 -9.69 39.66
N PHE A 230 -27.01 -9.00 38.53
CA PHE A 230 -28.28 -8.37 38.16
C PHE A 230 -29.35 -9.39 37.76
N LYS A 231 -28.96 -10.48 37.07
CA LYS A 231 -29.84 -11.61 36.71
C LYS A 231 -30.28 -12.39 37.95
N ALA A 232 -29.42 -12.51 38.98
CA ALA A 232 -29.75 -13.07 40.28
C ALA A 232 -30.64 -12.13 41.11
N MET A 233 -30.32 -10.84 41.17
CA MET A 233 -31.12 -9.81 41.87
C MET A 233 -32.54 -9.68 41.29
N THR A 234 -32.70 -9.85 39.97
CA THR A 234 -34.00 -9.84 39.30
C THR A 234 -34.67 -11.21 39.19
N ALA A 235 -34.03 -12.31 39.61
CA ALA A 235 -34.62 -13.65 39.56
C ALA A 235 -35.85 -13.79 40.47
N GLY A 236 -35.82 -13.15 41.65
CA GLY A 236 -36.94 -13.14 42.60
C GLY A 236 -38.17 -12.33 42.15
N LEU A 237 -38.06 -11.56 41.07
CA LEU A 237 -39.13 -10.73 40.51
C LEU A 237 -39.77 -11.31 39.24
N ARG A 238 -39.32 -12.49 38.79
CA ARG A 238 -39.91 -13.20 37.65
C ARG A 238 -41.01 -14.16 38.15
N PRO A 239 -42.12 -14.33 37.41
CA PRO A 239 -43.05 -15.42 37.70
C PRO A 239 -42.27 -16.75 37.63
N LYS A 240 -42.30 -17.52 38.72
CA LYS A 240 -41.64 -18.83 38.76
C LYS A 240 -42.29 -19.76 37.74
N PRO A 241 -41.51 -20.58 37.01
CA PRO A 241 -42.08 -21.59 36.13
C PRO A 241 -42.96 -22.58 36.90
N GLU A 242 -43.95 -23.15 36.22
CA GLU A 242 -44.79 -24.17 36.82
C GLU A 242 -43.96 -25.41 37.20
N PRO A 243 -44.16 -26.02 38.39
CA PRO A 243 -43.38 -27.18 38.80
C PRO A 243 -43.41 -28.36 37.81
N MET A 244 -44.55 -28.55 37.12
CA MET A 244 -44.68 -29.57 36.08
C MET A 244 -43.87 -29.23 34.81
N VAL A 245 -43.72 -27.95 34.45
CA VAL A 245 -42.84 -27.50 33.35
C VAL A 245 -41.38 -27.80 33.68
N ILE A 246 -40.96 -27.57 34.92
CA ILE A 246 -39.61 -27.93 35.39
C ILE A 246 -39.40 -29.45 35.30
N ALA A 247 -40.39 -30.25 35.73
CA ALA A 247 -40.32 -31.71 35.69
C ALA A 247 -40.25 -32.29 34.26
N ILE A 248 -41.06 -31.80 33.31
CA ILE A 248 -40.97 -32.25 31.91
C ILE A 248 -39.68 -31.76 31.23
N CYS A 249 -39.16 -30.58 31.57
CA CYS A 249 -37.83 -30.14 31.13
C CYS A 249 -36.71 -31.05 31.67
N GLN A 250 -36.81 -31.51 32.91
CA GLN A 250 -35.83 -32.45 33.49
C GLN A 250 -35.94 -33.84 32.85
N ALA A 251 -37.14 -34.39 32.67
CA ALA A 251 -37.35 -35.64 31.93
C ALA A 251 -36.84 -35.55 30.47
N ALA A 252 -36.96 -34.39 29.83
CA ALA A 252 -36.38 -34.13 28.51
C ALA A 252 -34.84 -34.11 28.52
N LYS A 253 -34.24 -33.54 29.57
CA LYS A 253 -32.79 -33.45 29.80
C LYS A 253 -32.15 -34.80 30.13
N ASP A 254 -32.90 -35.69 30.79
CA ASP A 254 -32.46 -37.05 31.14
C ASP A 254 -32.82 -38.11 30.08
N GLY A 255 -33.61 -37.73 29.06
CA GLY A 255 -34.05 -38.63 28.00
C GLY A 255 -35.12 -39.65 28.44
N ASP A 256 -35.79 -39.41 29.56
CA ASP A 256 -36.78 -40.33 30.13
C ASP A 256 -38.08 -40.30 29.32
N MET A 257 -38.14 -41.22 28.35
CA MET A 257 -39.29 -41.41 27.47
C MET A 257 -40.57 -41.87 28.20
N GLY A 258 -40.47 -42.39 29.42
CA GLY A 258 -41.61 -42.78 30.25
C GLY A 258 -42.28 -41.56 30.85
N HIS A 259 -41.52 -40.78 31.61
CA HIS A 259 -41.98 -39.54 32.22
C HIS A 259 -42.40 -38.49 31.16
N LEU A 260 -41.65 -38.35 30.06
CA LEU A 260 -42.03 -37.47 28.95
C LEU A 260 -43.42 -37.80 28.37
N LYS A 261 -43.71 -39.07 28.12
CA LYS A 261 -45.02 -39.50 27.62
C LYS A 261 -46.12 -39.26 28.67
N GLY A 262 -45.82 -39.54 29.95
CA GLY A 262 -46.70 -39.25 31.07
C GLY A 262 -47.11 -37.77 31.13
N PHE A 263 -46.15 -36.86 31.20
CA PHE A 263 -46.41 -35.42 31.28
C PHE A 263 -47.17 -34.88 30.06
N VAL A 264 -46.82 -35.31 28.85
CA VAL A 264 -47.57 -34.93 27.63
C VAL A 264 -49.02 -35.44 27.70
N SER A 265 -49.25 -36.69 28.14
CA SER A 265 -50.62 -37.23 28.27
C SER A 265 -51.46 -36.54 29.35
N GLN A 266 -50.81 -35.93 30.34
CA GLN A 266 -51.45 -35.13 31.40
C GLN A 266 -51.70 -33.66 31.00
N GLY A 267 -51.34 -33.27 29.77
CA GLY A 267 -51.54 -31.89 29.28
C GLY A 267 -50.58 -30.86 29.87
N VAL A 268 -49.42 -31.29 30.40
CA VAL A 268 -48.38 -30.36 30.87
C VAL A 268 -47.92 -29.47 29.71
N ASN A 269 -47.71 -28.18 29.97
CA ASN A 269 -47.31 -27.20 28.96
C ASN A 269 -45.93 -27.53 28.33
N ILE A 270 -45.97 -28.22 27.19
CA ILE A 270 -44.81 -28.68 26.41
C ILE A 270 -43.93 -27.53 25.87
N ASN A 271 -44.45 -26.29 25.90
CA ASN A 271 -43.75 -25.08 25.44
C ASN A 271 -43.35 -24.14 26.60
N GLY A 272 -43.65 -24.50 27.84
CA GLY A 272 -43.19 -23.79 29.02
C GLY A 272 -41.66 -23.81 29.13
N GLN A 273 -41.08 -22.80 29.77
CA GLN A 273 -39.63 -22.72 30.00
C GLN A 273 -39.29 -23.03 31.46
N ASN A 274 -38.20 -23.75 31.71
CA ASN A 274 -37.66 -23.97 33.06
C ASN A 274 -36.95 -22.71 33.60
N ASP A 275 -36.39 -22.79 34.82
CA ASP A 275 -35.64 -21.68 35.45
C ASP A 275 -34.41 -21.22 34.65
N GLU A 276 -33.83 -22.11 33.83
CA GLU A 276 -32.73 -21.77 32.92
C GLU A 276 -33.20 -20.94 31.72
N GLY A 277 -34.51 -20.93 31.41
CA GLY A 277 -35.11 -20.27 30.26
C GLY A 277 -35.24 -21.16 29.01
N TYR A 278 -35.21 -22.48 29.18
CA TYR A 278 -35.30 -23.48 28.10
C TYR A 278 -36.62 -24.27 28.13
N THR A 279 -37.15 -24.55 26.93
CA THR A 279 -38.28 -25.48 26.76
C THR A 279 -37.83 -26.94 26.86
N PRO A 280 -38.74 -27.91 27.08
CA PRO A 280 -38.43 -29.33 27.04
C PRO A 280 -37.72 -29.73 25.75
N LEU A 281 -38.13 -29.18 24.61
CA LEU A 281 -37.48 -29.41 23.33
C LEU A 281 -36.02 -28.95 23.34
N ILE A 282 -35.71 -27.77 23.87
CA ILE A 282 -34.33 -27.28 23.98
C ILE A 282 -33.53 -28.12 24.99
N CYS A 283 -34.11 -28.55 26.10
CA CYS A 283 -33.48 -29.47 27.05
C CYS A 283 -33.08 -30.80 26.39
N ALA A 284 -33.99 -31.45 25.66
CA ALA A 284 -33.70 -32.68 24.92
C ALA A 284 -32.64 -32.50 23.82
N ILE A 285 -32.64 -31.34 23.13
CA ILE A 285 -31.61 -31.00 22.14
C ILE A 285 -30.25 -30.88 22.82
N ARG A 286 -30.12 -30.08 23.88
CA ARG A 286 -28.84 -29.82 24.56
C ARG A 286 -28.27 -31.07 25.26
N ALA A 287 -29.12 -32.03 25.59
CA ALA A 287 -28.74 -33.35 26.11
C ALA A 287 -28.51 -34.42 25.00
N ASN A 288 -28.66 -34.07 23.71
CA ASN A 288 -28.50 -34.97 22.57
C ASN A 288 -29.48 -36.17 22.54
N HIS A 289 -30.69 -36.01 23.07
CA HIS A 289 -31.71 -37.05 23.10
C HIS A 289 -32.62 -36.98 21.86
N LEU A 290 -32.12 -37.42 20.70
CA LEU A 290 -32.86 -37.41 19.42
C LEU A 290 -34.24 -38.10 19.49
N THR A 291 -34.40 -39.15 20.31
CA THR A 291 -35.68 -39.83 20.55
C THR A 291 -36.69 -38.92 21.26
N ALA A 292 -36.26 -38.20 22.30
CA ALA A 292 -37.07 -37.22 23.01
C ALA A 292 -37.41 -36.03 22.10
N VAL A 293 -36.44 -35.53 21.31
CA VAL A 293 -36.67 -34.45 20.32
C VAL A 293 -37.75 -34.86 19.30
N LYS A 294 -37.65 -36.06 18.72
CA LYS A 294 -38.65 -36.58 17.77
C LYS A 294 -40.04 -36.68 18.40
N PHE A 295 -40.12 -37.21 19.62
CA PHE A 295 -41.37 -37.34 20.36
C PHE A 295 -42.00 -35.98 20.69
N LEU A 296 -41.24 -35.05 21.27
CA LEU A 296 -41.72 -33.72 21.65
C LEU A 296 -42.28 -32.96 20.45
N ILE A 297 -41.60 -33.00 19.29
CA ILE A 297 -42.10 -32.38 18.05
C ILE A 297 -43.39 -33.07 17.56
N SER A 298 -43.46 -34.41 17.59
CA SER A 298 -44.69 -35.14 17.24
C SER A 298 -45.86 -34.86 18.20
N ALA A 299 -45.56 -34.45 19.44
CA ALA A 299 -46.52 -34.04 20.46
C ALA A 299 -46.88 -32.54 20.41
N GLY A 300 -46.41 -31.79 19.40
CA GLY A 300 -46.77 -30.38 19.21
C GLY A 300 -45.84 -29.37 19.91
N ALA A 301 -44.63 -29.76 20.31
CA ALA A 301 -43.63 -28.80 20.77
C ALA A 301 -43.26 -27.80 19.66
N ASP A 302 -43.25 -26.52 20.00
CA ASP A 302 -42.95 -25.43 19.07
C ASP A 302 -41.45 -25.38 18.75
N LYS A 303 -41.12 -25.80 17.53
CA LYS A 303 -39.79 -25.77 16.92
C LYS A 303 -39.21 -24.35 16.71
N SER A 304 -40.02 -23.30 16.90
CA SER A 304 -39.62 -21.89 16.82
C SER A 304 -39.50 -21.20 18.19
N SER A 305 -39.96 -21.84 19.28
CA SER A 305 -40.01 -21.25 20.62
C SER A 305 -38.61 -20.89 21.13
N LYS A 306 -38.33 -19.59 21.18
CA LYS A 306 -37.01 -19.02 21.46
C LYS A 306 -36.71 -19.03 22.96
N ASP A 307 -35.49 -19.38 23.34
CA ASP A 307 -35.06 -19.36 24.74
C ASP A 307 -35.21 -17.97 25.41
N SER A 308 -35.27 -17.94 26.74
CA SER A 308 -35.06 -16.73 27.56
C SER A 308 -33.70 -16.74 28.28
N ALA A 309 -32.89 -17.77 28.07
CA ALA A 309 -31.61 -18.04 28.72
C ALA A 309 -30.48 -17.13 28.22
N SER A 310 -30.32 -17.03 26.90
CA SER A 310 -29.14 -16.59 26.16
C SER A 310 -29.07 -15.08 25.93
N GLY A 311 -30.14 -14.34 26.25
CA GLY A 311 -30.30 -12.92 25.90
C GLY A 311 -30.49 -12.66 24.40
N LYS A 312 -30.14 -13.62 23.54
CA LYS A 312 -30.29 -13.56 22.08
C LYS A 312 -31.64 -14.06 21.58
N ARG A 313 -32.39 -14.79 22.42
CA ARG A 313 -33.61 -15.53 22.10
C ARG A 313 -33.36 -16.56 20.99
N LYS A 314 -32.55 -17.58 21.27
CA LYS A 314 -32.12 -18.57 20.29
C LYS A 314 -33.22 -19.63 20.04
N PRO A 315 -33.56 -19.97 18.79
CA PRO A 315 -34.49 -21.05 18.49
C PRO A 315 -33.86 -22.46 18.69
N PRO A 316 -34.68 -23.52 18.83
CA PRO A 316 -34.24 -24.91 18.99
C PRO A 316 -33.18 -25.37 17.97
N LEU A 317 -33.35 -25.05 16.67
CA LEU A 317 -32.40 -25.39 15.61
C LEU A 317 -30.98 -24.88 15.89
N PHE A 318 -30.86 -23.68 16.43
CA PHE A 318 -29.56 -23.05 16.67
C PHE A 318 -28.92 -23.49 17.99
N HIS A 319 -29.67 -24.11 18.91
CA HIS A 319 -29.08 -24.89 20.00
C HIS A 319 -28.48 -26.21 19.49
N ALA A 320 -29.15 -26.90 18.56
CA ALA A 320 -28.58 -28.09 17.93
C ALA A 320 -27.30 -27.76 17.16
N ALA A 321 -27.29 -26.62 16.46
CA ALA A 321 -26.13 -26.09 15.76
C ALA A 321 -24.96 -25.74 16.70
N GLU A 322 -25.22 -25.00 17.79
CA GLU A 322 -24.21 -24.67 18.81
C GLU A 322 -23.55 -25.92 19.42
N CYS A 323 -24.35 -26.96 19.68
CA CYS A 323 -23.89 -28.23 20.23
C CYS A 323 -23.30 -29.19 19.19
N GLY A 324 -23.25 -28.85 17.90
CA GLY A 324 -22.67 -29.72 16.85
C GLY A 324 -23.54 -30.93 16.47
N LEU A 325 -24.83 -30.93 16.82
CA LEU A 325 -25.69 -32.13 16.79
C LEU A 325 -26.35 -32.30 15.42
N VAL A 326 -25.56 -32.71 14.41
CA VAL A 326 -25.98 -32.85 13.01
C VAL A 326 -27.31 -33.61 12.85
N PRO A 327 -27.52 -34.81 13.44
CA PRO A 327 -28.78 -35.56 13.22
C PRO A 327 -30.02 -34.86 13.80
N ILE A 328 -29.85 -34.07 14.85
CA ILE A 328 -30.93 -33.27 15.46
C ILE A 328 -31.20 -32.03 14.61
N ALA A 329 -30.16 -31.34 14.13
CA ALA A 329 -30.28 -30.20 13.23
C ALA A 329 -30.94 -30.60 11.90
N GLU A 330 -30.51 -31.70 11.29
CA GLU A 330 -31.14 -32.26 10.08
C GLU A 330 -32.62 -32.58 10.29
N TYR A 331 -32.96 -33.20 11.41
CA TYR A 331 -34.35 -33.49 11.74
C TYR A 331 -35.16 -32.20 11.90
N LEU A 332 -34.68 -31.21 12.65
CA LEU A 332 -35.35 -29.92 12.83
C LEU A 332 -35.58 -29.20 11.49
N ILE A 333 -34.59 -29.19 10.58
CA ILE A 333 -34.74 -28.63 9.23
C ILE A 333 -35.76 -29.44 8.41
N SER A 334 -35.76 -30.78 8.50
CA SER A 334 -36.75 -31.64 7.82
C SER A 334 -38.19 -31.38 8.30
N GLN A 335 -38.35 -30.96 9.57
CA GLN A 335 -39.62 -30.55 10.14
C GLN A 335 -39.95 -29.08 9.85
N GLY A 336 -39.18 -28.38 9.02
CA GLY A 336 -39.42 -27.00 8.61
C GLY A 336 -39.10 -25.96 9.69
N ALA A 337 -38.00 -26.13 10.43
CA ALA A 337 -37.40 -25.05 11.21
C ALA A 337 -36.71 -24.03 10.26
N ASP A 338 -36.87 -22.73 10.52
CA ASP A 338 -36.35 -21.67 9.65
C ASP A 338 -34.85 -21.38 9.90
N LEU A 339 -34.09 -21.37 8.82
CA LEU A 339 -32.66 -21.03 8.77
C LEU A 339 -32.40 -19.52 8.72
N LYS A 340 -33.41 -18.72 8.33
CA LYS A 340 -33.33 -17.25 8.18
C LYS A 340 -33.61 -16.47 9.47
N GLU A 341 -33.84 -17.19 10.56
CA GLU A 341 -34.09 -16.65 11.89
C GLU A 341 -33.00 -15.68 12.37
N ARG A 342 -33.45 -14.66 13.10
CA ARG A 342 -32.60 -13.56 13.58
C ARG A 342 -32.68 -13.42 15.10
N SER A 343 -31.54 -13.07 15.69
CA SER A 343 -31.44 -12.69 17.10
C SER A 343 -32.14 -11.36 17.37
N TRP A 344 -32.27 -10.99 18.65
CA TRP A 344 -32.87 -9.70 19.04
C TRP A 344 -32.18 -8.48 18.40
N SER A 345 -30.87 -8.55 18.11
CA SER A 345 -30.10 -7.47 17.47
C SER A 345 -30.25 -7.44 15.94
N GLY A 346 -31.09 -8.31 15.36
CA GLY A 346 -31.27 -8.46 13.92
C GLY A 346 -30.21 -9.33 13.24
N GLN A 347 -29.24 -9.88 13.98
CA GLN A 347 -28.19 -10.74 13.43
C GLN A 347 -28.80 -12.08 13.02
N ALA A 348 -28.64 -12.49 11.76
CA ALA A 348 -29.01 -13.84 11.33
C ALA A 348 -28.23 -14.88 12.15
N PHE A 349 -28.92 -15.86 12.76
CA PHE A 349 -28.25 -16.84 13.61
C PHE A 349 -27.26 -17.73 12.85
N PHE A 350 -27.43 -17.88 11.53
CA PHE A 350 -26.44 -18.56 10.68
C PHE A 350 -25.04 -17.93 10.78
N ILE A 351 -24.92 -16.62 11.02
CA ILE A 351 -23.60 -15.97 11.23
C ILE A 351 -22.92 -16.45 12.52
N GLU A 352 -23.67 -16.83 13.55
CA GLU A 352 -23.07 -17.40 14.78
C GLU A 352 -22.60 -18.83 14.54
N VAL A 353 -23.36 -19.60 13.76
CA VAL A 353 -23.01 -20.97 13.34
C VAL A 353 -21.78 -20.95 12.44
N ALA A 354 -21.77 -20.09 11.44
CA ALA A 354 -20.70 -19.96 10.45
C ALA A 354 -19.43 -19.25 10.97
N ASN A 355 -19.47 -18.68 12.18
CA ASN A 355 -18.28 -18.21 12.89
C ASN A 355 -17.78 -19.21 13.96
N SER A 356 -18.33 -20.43 13.99
CA SER A 356 -17.91 -21.52 14.87
C SER A 356 -17.04 -22.56 14.14
N ASP A 357 -16.47 -23.50 14.89
CA ASP A 357 -15.68 -24.61 14.34
C ASP A 357 -16.54 -25.83 13.91
N GLN A 358 -17.88 -25.70 13.94
CA GLN A 358 -18.83 -26.79 13.65
C GLN A 358 -19.00 -27.02 12.14
N LEU A 359 -17.92 -27.43 11.45
CA LEU A 359 -17.87 -27.54 9.97
C LEU A 359 -19.01 -28.39 9.37
N ASP A 360 -19.42 -29.48 10.03
CA ASP A 360 -20.51 -30.34 9.53
C ASP A 360 -21.89 -29.66 9.61
N ILE A 361 -22.13 -28.87 10.66
CA ILE A 361 -23.34 -28.04 10.79
C ILE A 361 -23.33 -26.91 9.74
N ILE A 362 -22.17 -26.29 9.52
CA ILE A 362 -22.01 -25.23 8.52
C ILE A 362 -22.27 -25.80 7.12
N ARG A 363 -21.68 -26.96 6.79
CA ARG A 363 -21.92 -27.72 5.56
C ARG A 363 -23.41 -28.05 5.39
N LEU A 364 -24.06 -28.54 6.45
CA LEU A 364 -25.49 -28.79 6.44
C LEU A 364 -26.28 -27.51 6.10
N PHE A 365 -26.02 -26.39 6.79
CA PHE A 365 -26.81 -25.17 6.61
C PHE A 365 -26.61 -24.56 5.21
N LEU A 366 -25.37 -24.55 4.70
CA LEU A 366 -25.06 -24.14 3.33
C LEU A 366 -25.78 -25.04 2.30
N SER A 367 -25.77 -26.37 2.49
CA SER A 367 -26.50 -27.32 1.61
C SER A 367 -28.02 -27.13 1.59
N ARG A 368 -28.57 -26.37 2.55
CA ARG A 368 -30.00 -26.03 2.66
C ARG A 368 -30.29 -24.57 2.26
N GLY A 369 -29.36 -23.91 1.58
CA GLY A 369 -29.57 -22.60 0.96
C GLY A 369 -29.21 -21.39 1.85
N CYS A 370 -28.41 -21.58 2.90
CA CYS A 370 -27.73 -20.45 3.54
C CYS A 370 -26.65 -19.86 2.62
N ASP A 371 -26.51 -18.54 2.63
CA ASP A 371 -25.55 -17.81 1.79
C ASP A 371 -24.14 -17.79 2.42
N ALA A 372 -23.15 -18.33 1.70
CA ALA A 372 -21.74 -18.35 2.11
C ALA A 372 -21.09 -16.95 2.15
N ASN A 373 -21.68 -15.96 1.46
CA ASN A 373 -21.23 -14.57 1.43
C ASN A 373 -21.90 -13.67 2.47
N MET A 374 -22.75 -14.23 3.35
CA MET A 374 -23.48 -13.45 4.34
C MET A 374 -22.52 -12.67 5.25
N MET A 375 -22.92 -11.44 5.60
CA MET A 375 -22.17 -10.54 6.47
C MET A 375 -22.80 -10.46 7.87
N ALA A 376 -21.93 -10.31 8.88
CA ALA A 376 -22.33 -9.87 10.20
C ALA A 376 -22.81 -8.39 10.16
N ILE A 377 -23.50 -7.94 11.22
CA ILE A 377 -23.91 -6.53 11.36
C ILE A 377 -22.72 -5.57 11.30
N SER A 378 -21.53 -6.02 11.70
CA SER A 378 -20.28 -5.25 11.56
C SER A 378 -19.79 -5.07 10.13
N GLY A 379 -20.43 -5.69 9.13
CA GLY A 379 -19.98 -5.70 7.72
C GLY A 379 -18.95 -6.79 7.40
N ARG A 380 -18.50 -7.59 8.38
CA ARG A 380 -17.55 -8.69 8.16
C ARG A 380 -18.25 -9.90 7.54
N SER A 381 -17.77 -10.40 6.40
CA SER A 381 -18.25 -11.67 5.82
C SER A 381 -17.79 -12.89 6.61
N ILE A 382 -18.53 -13.99 6.49
CA ILE A 382 -18.14 -15.29 7.09
C ILE A 382 -16.75 -15.72 6.58
N PHE A 383 -16.47 -15.56 5.29
CA PHE A 383 -15.18 -15.93 4.71
C PHE A 383 -14.02 -15.16 5.35
N VAL A 384 -14.17 -13.85 5.56
CA VAL A 384 -13.16 -13.04 6.27
C VAL A 384 -12.99 -13.51 7.72
N HIS A 385 -14.05 -13.97 8.39
CA HIS A 385 -13.94 -14.56 9.72
C HIS A 385 -13.11 -15.86 9.71
N ALA A 386 -13.34 -16.76 8.73
CA ALA A 386 -12.55 -17.97 8.56
C ALA A 386 -11.06 -17.67 8.28
N VAL A 387 -10.77 -16.63 7.50
CA VAL A 387 -9.41 -16.11 7.27
C VAL A 387 -8.80 -15.55 8.56
N GLN A 388 -9.55 -14.80 9.37
CA GLN A 388 -9.09 -14.28 10.67
C GLN A 388 -8.80 -15.38 11.70
N LYS A 389 -9.57 -16.48 11.66
CA LYS A 389 -9.32 -17.68 12.47
C LYS A 389 -8.16 -18.53 11.96
N GLY A 390 -7.69 -18.27 10.74
CA GLY A 390 -6.67 -19.08 10.07
C GLY A 390 -7.14 -20.53 9.78
N SER A 391 -8.43 -20.76 9.60
CA SER A 391 -9.00 -22.10 9.42
C SER A 391 -9.17 -22.44 7.95
N LEU A 392 -8.13 -23.01 7.34
CA LEU A 392 -8.11 -23.37 5.92
C LEU A 392 -9.21 -24.38 5.54
N ALA A 393 -9.56 -25.30 6.45
CA ALA A 393 -10.67 -26.24 6.24
C ALA A 393 -12.04 -25.51 6.16
N HIS A 394 -12.22 -24.48 6.97
CA HIS A 394 -13.41 -23.63 6.96
C HIS A 394 -13.47 -22.79 5.67
N MET A 395 -12.36 -22.17 5.26
CA MET A 395 -12.27 -21.43 4.00
C MET A 395 -12.62 -22.29 2.79
N LYS A 396 -12.09 -23.53 2.73
CA LYS A 396 -12.42 -24.51 1.68
C LYS A 396 -13.90 -24.86 1.68
N LEU A 397 -14.49 -25.15 2.83
CA LEU A 397 -15.93 -25.42 2.95
C LEU A 397 -16.77 -24.25 2.43
N LEU A 398 -16.44 -23.01 2.78
CA LEU A 398 -17.18 -21.84 2.28
C LEU A 398 -17.03 -21.66 0.76
N GLN A 399 -15.85 -21.97 0.23
CA GLN A 399 -15.58 -21.92 -1.21
C GLN A 399 -16.38 -22.96 -2.01
N GLU A 400 -16.58 -24.16 -1.46
CA GLU A 400 -17.44 -25.19 -2.07
C GLU A 400 -18.89 -24.68 -2.30
N TYR A 401 -19.32 -23.67 -1.54
CA TYR A 401 -20.64 -23.03 -1.65
C TYR A 401 -20.57 -21.59 -2.20
N GLY A 402 -19.49 -21.23 -2.90
CA GLY A 402 -19.41 -19.98 -3.67
C GLY A 402 -19.11 -18.72 -2.85
N ALA A 403 -18.38 -18.84 -1.75
CA ALA A 403 -17.83 -17.67 -1.06
C ALA A 403 -16.83 -16.88 -1.94
N ASP A 404 -16.73 -15.58 -1.70
CA ASP A 404 -15.76 -14.69 -2.36
C ASP A 404 -14.38 -14.74 -1.69
N VAL A 405 -13.39 -15.34 -2.37
CA VAL A 405 -11.99 -15.36 -1.94
C VAL A 405 -11.34 -13.98 -1.88
N ASN A 406 -11.88 -13.00 -2.63
CA ASN A 406 -11.37 -11.63 -2.69
C ASN A 406 -12.06 -10.70 -1.67
N ALA A 407 -12.89 -11.26 -0.78
CA ALA A 407 -13.58 -10.50 0.26
C ALA A 407 -12.62 -9.65 1.11
N ARG A 408 -13.10 -8.48 1.53
CA ARG A 408 -12.36 -7.51 2.34
C ARG A 408 -12.92 -7.44 3.75
N ASP A 409 -12.06 -7.20 4.73
CA ASP A 409 -12.48 -6.90 6.10
C ASP A 409 -13.12 -5.51 6.20
N ILE A 410 -13.70 -5.20 7.35
CA ILE A 410 -14.38 -3.93 7.69
C ILE A 410 -13.50 -2.68 7.47
N THR A 411 -12.18 -2.83 7.45
CA THR A 411 -11.21 -1.77 7.16
C THR A 411 -10.94 -1.56 5.66
N GLY A 412 -11.47 -2.43 4.80
CA GLY A 412 -11.13 -2.53 3.38
C GLY A 412 -9.94 -3.45 3.07
N GLN A 413 -9.27 -4.01 4.08
CA GLN A 413 -8.12 -4.91 3.92
C GLN A 413 -8.50 -6.20 3.14
N PRO A 414 -7.82 -6.56 2.03
CA PRO A 414 -8.05 -7.82 1.33
C PRO A 414 -7.72 -9.05 2.18
N SER A 415 -8.53 -10.12 2.08
CA SER A 415 -8.28 -11.41 2.75
C SER A 415 -6.87 -11.96 2.51
N LEU A 416 -6.32 -11.76 1.30
CA LEU A 416 -4.97 -12.17 0.94
C LEU A 416 -3.88 -11.50 1.81
N HIS A 417 -4.01 -10.19 2.09
CA HIS A 417 -3.05 -9.50 2.98
C HIS A 417 -3.27 -9.85 4.44
N MET A 418 -4.49 -10.22 4.85
CA MET A 418 -4.76 -10.68 6.22
C MET A 418 -4.01 -11.99 6.51
N ALA A 419 -4.01 -12.92 5.54
CA ALA A 419 -3.25 -14.16 5.63
C ALA A 419 -1.73 -13.90 5.72
N LEU A 420 -1.18 -12.96 4.94
CA LEU A 420 0.20 -12.51 5.07
C LEU A 420 0.47 -11.79 6.40
N GLY A 421 -0.50 -11.03 6.92
CA GLY A 421 -0.47 -10.41 8.24
C GLY A 421 -0.21 -11.44 9.34
N GLN A 422 -0.96 -12.54 9.30
CA GLN A 422 -0.87 -13.68 10.24
C GLN A 422 0.30 -14.63 9.98
N ASN A 423 1.15 -14.39 8.97
CA ASN A 423 2.21 -15.30 8.53
C ASN A 423 1.72 -16.71 8.11
N ARG A 424 0.51 -16.79 7.52
CA ARG A 424 -0.13 -18.05 7.10
C ARG A 424 0.08 -18.31 5.61
N LEU A 425 1.28 -18.74 5.25
CA LEU A 425 1.67 -19.01 3.86
C LEU A 425 0.85 -20.12 3.20
N ASP A 426 0.36 -21.07 3.99
CA ASP A 426 -0.59 -22.10 3.54
C ASP A 426 -1.92 -21.49 3.05
N ILE A 427 -2.41 -20.46 3.75
CA ILE A 427 -3.61 -19.72 3.35
C ILE A 427 -3.32 -18.79 2.16
N VAL A 428 -2.17 -18.11 2.15
CA VAL A 428 -1.76 -17.25 1.02
C VAL A 428 -1.64 -18.06 -0.27
N ALA A 429 -0.97 -19.22 -0.25
CA ALA A 429 -0.83 -20.10 -1.40
C ALA A 429 -2.18 -20.59 -1.93
N TRP A 430 -3.06 -21.03 -1.01
CA TRP A 430 -4.40 -21.50 -1.36
C TRP A 430 -5.28 -20.38 -1.94
N LEU A 431 -5.28 -19.18 -1.35
CA LEU A 431 -6.02 -18.03 -1.89
C LEU A 431 -5.56 -17.68 -3.32
N LEU A 432 -4.24 -17.65 -3.56
CA LEU A 432 -3.67 -17.42 -4.90
C LEU A 432 -4.04 -18.53 -5.90
N GLU A 433 -4.16 -19.78 -5.46
CA GLU A 433 -4.65 -20.90 -6.29
C GLU A 433 -6.13 -20.77 -6.68
N HIS A 434 -6.93 -20.09 -5.86
CA HIS A 434 -8.39 -19.97 -6.03
C HIS A 434 -8.81 -18.61 -6.60
N GLY A 435 -7.88 -17.87 -7.22
CA GLY A 435 -8.18 -16.63 -7.95
C GLY A 435 -8.11 -15.35 -7.11
N ALA A 436 -7.44 -15.35 -5.96
CA ALA A 436 -7.12 -14.11 -5.26
C ALA A 436 -6.10 -13.30 -6.08
N ASN A 437 -6.42 -12.03 -6.37
CA ASN A 437 -5.54 -11.17 -7.18
C ASN A 437 -4.28 -10.77 -6.36
N PRO A 438 -3.05 -11.12 -6.79
CA PRO A 438 -1.82 -10.79 -6.06
C PRO A 438 -1.47 -9.29 -6.07
N ASN A 439 -2.06 -8.53 -7.00
CA ASN A 439 -1.81 -7.11 -7.22
C ASN A 439 -2.80 -6.19 -6.49
N VAL A 440 -3.69 -6.76 -5.66
CA VAL A 440 -4.45 -5.94 -4.71
C VAL A 440 -3.48 -5.21 -3.77
N THR A 441 -3.85 -3.99 -3.40
CA THR A 441 -3.18 -3.20 -2.36
C THR A 441 -3.87 -3.39 -1.02
N ASN A 442 -3.09 -3.34 0.06
CA ASN A 442 -3.62 -3.28 1.42
C ASN A 442 -4.18 -1.88 1.69
N ILE A 443 -4.64 -1.64 2.93
CA ILE A 443 -5.05 -0.29 3.37
C ILE A 443 -3.92 0.77 3.27
N THR A 444 -2.65 0.35 3.15
CA THR A 444 -1.47 1.23 3.11
C THR A 444 -0.96 1.53 1.69
N GLY A 445 -1.64 1.03 0.65
CA GLY A 445 -1.22 1.15 -0.75
C GLY A 445 -0.20 0.10 -1.21
N ASP A 446 0.36 -0.72 -0.32
CA ASP A 446 1.35 -1.74 -0.69
C ASP A 446 0.69 -2.98 -1.30
N THR A 447 1.22 -3.41 -2.45
CA THR A 447 0.91 -4.71 -3.05
C THR A 447 1.44 -5.88 -2.21
N MET A 448 0.98 -7.10 -2.51
CA MET A 448 1.43 -8.29 -1.77
C MET A 448 2.95 -8.52 -1.85
N ILE A 449 3.53 -8.25 -3.03
CA ILE A 449 4.96 -8.49 -3.28
C ILE A 449 5.85 -7.50 -2.52
N VAL A 450 5.43 -6.24 -2.42
CA VAL A 450 6.06 -5.22 -1.57
C VAL A 450 5.97 -5.62 -0.09
N SER A 451 4.78 -6.03 0.36
CA SER A 451 4.56 -6.47 1.75
C SER A 451 5.42 -7.69 2.11
N ALA A 452 5.58 -8.64 1.18
CA ALA A 452 6.45 -9.82 1.36
C ALA A 452 7.93 -9.44 1.43
N LEU A 453 8.37 -8.49 0.60
CA LEU A 453 9.73 -7.97 0.58
C LEU A 453 10.10 -7.26 1.90
N HIS A 454 9.24 -6.37 2.41
CA HIS A 454 9.44 -5.69 3.70
C HIS A 454 9.52 -6.69 4.87
N LYS A 455 8.73 -7.78 4.82
CA LYS A 455 8.79 -8.88 5.78
C LYS A 455 9.98 -9.84 5.58
N LYS A 456 10.89 -9.56 4.64
CA LYS A 456 12.03 -10.42 4.26
C LYS A 456 11.62 -11.85 3.88
N ASN A 457 10.39 -12.03 3.39
CA ASN A 457 9.83 -13.32 2.98
C ASN A 457 10.04 -13.56 1.48
N TYR A 458 11.29 -13.86 1.14
CA TYR A 458 11.76 -13.98 -0.24
C TYR A 458 11.14 -15.17 -1.00
N GLU A 459 10.80 -16.25 -0.31
CA GLU A 459 10.12 -17.38 -0.93
C GLU A 459 8.68 -17.00 -1.34
N LEU A 460 7.98 -16.22 -0.51
CA LEU A 460 6.69 -15.67 -0.90
C LEU A 460 6.81 -14.70 -2.08
N VAL A 461 7.88 -13.90 -2.18
CA VAL A 461 8.14 -13.07 -3.37
C VAL A 461 8.24 -13.94 -4.63
N LYS A 462 9.02 -15.04 -4.59
CA LYS A 462 9.12 -16.01 -5.71
C LYS A 462 7.75 -16.63 -6.06
N ILE A 463 6.97 -17.05 -5.06
CA ILE A 463 5.60 -17.58 -5.26
C ILE A 463 4.69 -16.53 -5.91
N LEU A 464 4.64 -15.31 -5.38
CA LEU A 464 3.80 -14.23 -5.90
C LEU A 464 4.10 -13.92 -7.37
N LEU A 465 5.39 -13.88 -7.73
CA LEU A 465 5.83 -13.75 -9.11
C LEU A 465 5.32 -14.90 -10.00
N THR A 466 5.37 -16.16 -9.52
CA THR A 466 4.77 -17.29 -10.27
C THR A 466 3.25 -17.19 -10.44
N ARG A 467 2.56 -16.43 -9.58
CA ARG A 467 1.10 -16.25 -9.56
C ARG A 467 0.63 -14.94 -10.21
N GLY A 468 1.51 -14.23 -10.92
CA GLY A 468 1.16 -13.03 -11.68
C GLY A 468 1.20 -11.72 -10.89
N ALA A 469 1.97 -11.66 -9.79
CA ALA A 469 2.31 -10.38 -9.17
C ALA A 469 3.13 -9.51 -10.13
N ASP A 470 2.83 -8.21 -10.17
CA ASP A 470 3.51 -7.23 -11.01
C ASP A 470 4.97 -7.07 -10.55
N PRO A 471 5.96 -7.42 -11.40
CA PRO A 471 7.37 -7.26 -11.07
C PRO A 471 7.83 -5.79 -11.12
N ASN A 472 6.96 -4.86 -11.55
CA ASN A 472 7.18 -3.42 -11.53
C ASN A 472 6.46 -2.71 -10.38
N ALA A 473 5.86 -3.44 -9.44
CA ALA A 473 5.17 -2.86 -8.30
C ALA A 473 6.05 -1.84 -7.55
N THR A 474 5.44 -0.74 -7.10
CA THR A 474 6.09 0.32 -6.34
C THR A 474 5.84 0.13 -4.84
N GLY A 475 6.86 0.32 -4.01
CA GLY A 475 6.68 0.40 -2.56
C GLY A 475 6.28 1.80 -2.09
N LEU A 476 6.10 1.93 -0.77
CA LEU A 476 5.81 3.14 0.03
C LEU A 476 6.24 4.52 -0.55
N MET A 477 7.38 4.62 -1.23
CA MET A 477 7.96 5.89 -1.69
C MET A 477 7.80 6.13 -3.21
N GLY A 478 6.91 5.38 -3.88
CA GLY A 478 6.81 5.32 -5.35
C GLY A 478 7.97 4.57 -6.02
N LYS A 479 8.98 4.16 -5.25
CA LYS A 479 10.19 3.46 -5.71
C LYS A 479 9.85 2.01 -6.10
N GLY A 480 10.14 1.62 -7.34
CA GLY A 480 9.92 0.25 -7.84
C GLY A 480 10.69 -0.80 -7.04
N ILE A 481 10.15 -2.02 -6.91
CA ILE A 481 10.73 -3.07 -6.06
C ILE A 481 12.19 -3.42 -6.39
N LEU A 482 12.61 -3.34 -7.66
CA LEU A 482 14.02 -3.51 -8.03
C LEU A 482 14.92 -2.47 -7.34
N TRP A 483 14.52 -1.19 -7.33
CA TRP A 483 15.28 -0.10 -6.70
C TRP A 483 15.41 -0.31 -5.19
N THR A 484 14.29 -0.65 -4.55
CA THR A 484 14.22 -0.99 -3.11
C THR A 484 15.13 -2.17 -2.75
N MET A 485 15.19 -3.20 -3.61
CA MET A 485 16.07 -4.36 -3.41
C MET A 485 17.55 -4.04 -3.58
N LEU A 486 17.92 -3.32 -4.64
CA LEU A 486 19.33 -2.99 -4.91
C LEU A 486 19.95 -2.11 -3.80
N GLN A 487 19.16 -1.23 -3.20
CA GLN A 487 19.61 -0.39 -2.08
C GLN A 487 19.55 -1.08 -0.71
N SER A 488 18.91 -2.25 -0.60
CA SER A 488 18.81 -2.97 0.66
C SER A 488 20.18 -3.48 1.12
N LYS A 489 20.68 -2.89 2.22
CA LYS A 489 21.92 -3.29 2.90
C LYS A 489 21.75 -4.58 3.70
N ASP A 490 20.51 -4.88 4.10
CA ASP A 490 20.14 -6.04 4.94
C ASP A 490 19.94 -7.34 4.14
N MET A 491 19.91 -7.26 2.81
CA MET A 491 19.63 -8.40 1.94
C MET A 491 20.95 -9.04 1.49
N GLU A 492 21.10 -10.33 1.82
CA GLU A 492 22.21 -11.17 1.38
C GLU A 492 22.33 -11.19 -0.15
N ASP A 493 23.56 -11.03 -0.66
CA ASP A 493 23.78 -10.79 -2.08
C ASP A 493 23.36 -11.96 -3.00
N GLY A 494 23.44 -13.20 -2.52
CA GLY A 494 22.93 -14.36 -3.24
C GLY A 494 21.41 -14.29 -3.44
N ILE A 495 20.67 -14.01 -2.35
CA ILE A 495 19.21 -13.82 -2.38
C ILE A 495 18.84 -12.62 -3.27
N LYS A 496 19.62 -11.54 -3.19
CA LYS A 496 19.42 -10.33 -4.00
C LYS A 496 19.55 -10.64 -5.49
N ALA A 497 20.61 -11.36 -5.90
CA ALA A 497 20.84 -11.77 -7.28
C ALA A 497 19.73 -12.71 -7.80
N ASP A 498 19.34 -13.70 -7.00
CA ASP A 498 18.22 -14.62 -7.26
C ASP A 498 16.92 -13.88 -7.56
N LEU A 499 16.53 -12.96 -6.67
CA LEU A 499 15.26 -12.23 -6.77
C LEU A 499 15.28 -11.20 -7.89
N VAL A 500 16.40 -10.49 -8.11
CA VAL A 500 16.56 -9.56 -9.24
C VAL A 500 16.38 -10.30 -10.57
N SER A 501 17.01 -11.47 -10.71
CA SER A 501 16.87 -12.31 -11.91
C SER A 501 15.41 -12.75 -12.09
N ALA A 502 14.78 -13.30 -11.03
CA ALA A 502 13.38 -13.74 -11.06
C ALA A 502 12.36 -12.62 -11.35
N LEU A 503 12.70 -11.37 -11.06
CA LEU A 503 11.91 -10.18 -11.39
C LEU A 503 12.07 -9.80 -12.87
N LEU A 504 13.31 -9.71 -13.35
CA LEU A 504 13.61 -9.36 -14.75
C LEU A 504 13.12 -10.44 -15.72
N ASP A 505 13.24 -11.73 -15.37
CA ASP A 505 12.66 -12.87 -16.10
C ASP A 505 11.14 -12.78 -16.26
N ARG A 506 10.44 -12.05 -15.37
CA ARG A 506 8.99 -11.80 -15.45
C ARG A 506 8.61 -10.46 -16.03
N GLY A 507 9.57 -9.67 -16.51
CA GLY A 507 9.31 -8.38 -17.14
C GLY A 507 9.31 -7.19 -16.17
N ALA A 508 10.08 -7.26 -15.07
CA ALA A 508 10.54 -6.02 -14.44
C ALA A 508 11.33 -5.21 -15.48
N ASP A 509 11.09 -3.90 -15.55
CA ASP A 509 11.77 -3.02 -16.50
C ASP A 509 13.19 -2.69 -16.00
N PRO A 510 14.26 -3.11 -16.69
CA PRO A 510 15.63 -2.75 -16.32
C PRO A 510 15.95 -1.27 -16.60
N ASN A 511 15.04 -0.51 -17.21
CA ASN A 511 15.18 0.91 -17.54
C ASN A 511 14.40 1.84 -16.62
N GLN A 512 13.78 1.32 -15.54
CA GLN A 512 13.10 2.13 -14.52
C GLN A 512 13.92 3.37 -14.14
N THR A 513 13.25 4.50 -14.04
CA THR A 513 13.80 5.73 -13.46
C THR A 513 13.16 6.00 -12.12
N ASP A 514 13.93 6.58 -11.20
CA ASP A 514 13.39 7.02 -9.92
C ASP A 514 12.68 8.39 -10.01
N ASN A 515 12.33 8.92 -8.85
CA ASN A 515 11.61 10.17 -8.66
C ASN A 515 12.36 11.42 -9.18
N TRP A 516 13.63 11.29 -9.53
CA TRP A 516 14.48 12.36 -10.09
C TRP A 516 14.91 12.09 -11.54
N GLY A 517 14.39 11.01 -12.14
CA GLY A 517 14.74 10.61 -13.50
C GLY A 517 16.07 9.86 -13.60
N GLU A 518 16.74 9.53 -12.48
CA GLU A 518 17.95 8.72 -12.51
C GLU A 518 17.58 7.28 -12.85
N SER A 519 18.28 6.69 -13.82
CA SER A 519 18.02 5.33 -14.26
C SER A 519 18.55 4.32 -13.25
N ILE A 520 17.80 3.25 -12.99
CA ILE A 520 18.25 2.13 -12.17
C ILE A 520 19.56 1.50 -12.69
N MET A 521 19.82 1.59 -13.99
CA MET A 521 21.10 1.21 -14.59
C MET A 521 22.29 2.01 -14.05
N SER A 522 22.09 3.28 -13.66
CA SER A 522 23.14 4.09 -13.01
C SER A 522 23.55 3.48 -11.67
N LEU A 523 22.58 2.99 -10.88
CA LEU A 523 22.85 2.25 -9.65
C LEU A 523 23.59 0.92 -9.93
N VAL A 524 23.14 0.15 -10.92
CA VAL A 524 23.80 -1.11 -11.32
C VAL A 524 25.26 -0.88 -11.75
N VAL A 525 25.53 0.13 -12.58
CA VAL A 525 26.88 0.47 -13.04
C VAL A 525 27.74 1.05 -11.92
N THR A 526 27.19 1.85 -11.01
CA THR A 526 27.97 2.38 -9.87
C THR A 526 28.33 1.30 -8.85
N LEU A 527 27.42 0.35 -8.54
CA LEU A 527 27.67 -0.79 -7.65
C LEU A 527 28.83 -1.69 -8.12
N GLY A 528 29.08 -1.77 -9.42
CA GLY A 528 30.25 -2.47 -9.96
C GLY A 528 30.16 -4.00 -9.96
N ASN A 529 29.02 -4.58 -9.57
CA ASN A 529 28.77 -6.01 -9.67
C ASN A 529 28.63 -6.42 -11.16
N THR A 530 29.58 -7.23 -11.63
CA THR A 530 29.66 -7.70 -13.03
C THR A 530 28.46 -8.53 -13.46
N ASP A 531 27.96 -9.42 -12.60
CA ASP A 531 26.86 -10.33 -12.97
C ASP A 531 25.50 -9.63 -12.84
N LEU A 532 25.37 -8.67 -11.93
CA LEU A 532 24.22 -7.76 -11.90
C LEU A 532 24.12 -6.95 -13.20
N LEU A 533 25.24 -6.34 -13.64
CA LEU A 533 25.31 -5.59 -14.90
C LEU A 533 25.02 -6.51 -16.10
N ARG A 534 25.57 -7.72 -16.13
CA ARG A 534 25.28 -8.74 -17.15
C ARG A 534 23.79 -9.05 -17.24
N THR A 535 23.15 -9.27 -16.10
CA THR A 535 21.71 -9.62 -16.02
C THR A 535 20.84 -8.47 -16.53
N PHE A 536 21.04 -7.25 -16.02
CA PHE A 536 20.30 -6.08 -16.49
C PHE A 536 20.47 -5.83 -18.00
N LEU A 537 21.69 -5.93 -18.53
CA LEU A 537 21.96 -5.78 -19.96
C LEU A 537 21.32 -6.90 -20.81
N ALA A 538 21.26 -8.13 -20.30
CA ALA A 538 20.62 -9.26 -20.97
C ALA A 538 19.10 -9.07 -21.11
N HIS A 539 18.45 -8.40 -20.16
CA HIS A 539 17.02 -8.07 -20.21
C HIS A 539 16.70 -6.73 -20.89
N GLY A 540 17.69 -6.07 -21.53
CA GLY A 540 17.48 -4.84 -22.31
C GLY A 540 17.68 -3.53 -21.54
N GLY A 541 18.45 -3.55 -20.46
CA GLY A 541 18.91 -2.33 -19.78
C GLY A 541 19.76 -1.46 -20.73
N ASN A 542 19.43 -0.17 -20.81
CA ASN A 542 20.01 0.75 -21.78
C ASN A 542 21.45 1.18 -21.39
N PRO A 543 22.48 0.83 -22.18
CA PRO A 543 23.87 1.13 -21.85
C PRO A 543 24.28 2.59 -22.18
N ASN A 544 23.40 3.37 -22.83
CA ASN A 544 23.66 4.73 -23.30
C ASN A 544 23.18 5.84 -22.34
N LYS A 545 22.80 5.48 -21.12
CA LYS A 545 22.49 6.43 -20.05
C LYS A 545 23.78 7.01 -19.43
N LYS A 546 23.60 7.98 -18.54
CA LYS A 546 24.69 8.76 -17.92
C LYS A 546 24.62 8.67 -16.39
N ILE A 547 25.79 8.68 -15.75
CA ILE A 547 25.94 8.91 -14.31
C ILE A 547 26.43 10.35 -14.17
N LYS A 548 25.55 11.25 -13.70
CA LYS A 548 25.76 12.71 -13.78
C LYS A 548 26.04 13.11 -15.24
N ASP A 549 27.24 13.59 -15.54
CA ASP A 549 27.66 13.97 -16.89
C ASP A 549 28.17 12.81 -17.74
N ASP A 550 28.74 11.79 -17.10
CA ASP A 550 29.59 10.76 -17.72
C ASP A 550 28.72 9.64 -18.33
N THR A 551 29.01 9.23 -19.58
CA THR A 551 28.36 8.03 -20.15
C THR A 551 28.77 6.79 -19.34
N PHE A 552 27.91 5.76 -19.26
CA PHE A 552 28.28 4.53 -18.54
C PHE A 552 29.59 3.91 -19.06
N LEU A 553 29.86 4.05 -20.37
CA LEU A 553 31.10 3.59 -20.99
C LEU A 553 32.32 4.36 -20.47
N LEU A 554 32.27 5.70 -20.46
CA LEU A 554 33.35 6.53 -19.88
C LEU A 554 33.52 6.28 -18.38
N TYR A 555 32.41 6.15 -17.64
CA TYR A 555 32.47 5.82 -16.21
C TYR A 555 33.10 4.43 -15.96
N ALA A 556 32.87 3.44 -16.83
CA ALA A 556 33.54 2.14 -16.74
C ALA A 556 35.03 2.21 -17.05
N ILE A 557 35.45 3.08 -17.98
CA ILE A 557 36.85 3.38 -18.32
C ILE A 557 37.56 4.07 -17.14
N ASP A 558 36.98 5.15 -16.60
CA ASP A 558 37.52 5.91 -15.44
C ASP A 558 37.71 5.02 -14.20
N ARG A 559 36.87 3.99 -14.05
CA ARG A 559 36.95 2.99 -12.97
C ARG A 559 37.87 1.80 -13.27
N GLY A 560 38.49 1.74 -14.45
CA GLY A 560 39.36 0.63 -14.87
C GLY A 560 38.64 -0.71 -15.08
N ARG A 561 37.31 -0.71 -15.21
CA ARG A 561 36.49 -1.94 -15.24
C ARG A 561 36.36 -2.48 -16.66
N PHE A 562 37.44 -3.07 -17.16
CA PHE A 562 37.56 -3.55 -18.55
C PHE A 562 36.45 -4.52 -19.00
N GLU A 563 36.03 -5.44 -18.13
CA GLU A 563 34.90 -6.33 -18.46
C GLU A 563 33.55 -5.59 -18.53
N HIS A 564 33.37 -4.51 -17.76
CA HIS A 564 32.17 -3.67 -17.85
C HIS A 564 32.15 -2.91 -19.18
N VAL A 565 33.31 -2.41 -19.62
CA VAL A 565 33.48 -1.81 -20.95
C VAL A 565 33.05 -2.79 -22.05
N LYS A 566 33.59 -4.03 -22.05
CA LYS A 566 33.19 -5.07 -23.02
C LYS A 566 31.69 -5.38 -22.99
N MET A 567 31.09 -5.51 -21.81
CA MET A 567 29.66 -5.81 -21.68
C MET A 567 28.80 -4.66 -22.20
N LEU A 568 29.11 -3.41 -21.84
CA LEU A 568 28.39 -2.23 -22.31
C LEU A 568 28.47 -2.12 -23.85
N LEU A 569 29.66 -2.26 -24.44
CA LEU A 569 29.85 -2.23 -25.89
C LEU A 569 29.09 -3.37 -26.60
N LYS A 570 29.17 -4.60 -26.09
CA LYS A 570 28.44 -5.76 -26.64
C LYS A 570 26.92 -5.57 -26.65
N HIS A 571 26.37 -4.81 -25.70
CA HIS A 571 24.94 -4.50 -25.62
C HIS A 571 24.56 -3.15 -26.26
N GLY A 572 25.47 -2.53 -27.04
CA GLY A 572 25.15 -1.36 -27.86
C GLY A 572 25.43 -0.01 -27.20
N ALA A 573 26.41 0.09 -26.30
CA ALA A 573 26.94 1.38 -25.87
C ALA A 573 27.57 2.13 -27.06
N ASP A 574 27.28 3.42 -27.17
CA ASP A 574 27.89 4.31 -28.17
C ASP A 574 29.37 4.51 -27.84
N VAL A 575 30.19 3.74 -28.55
CA VAL A 575 31.66 3.79 -28.50
C VAL A 575 32.24 5.17 -28.89
N ASN A 576 31.46 5.99 -29.60
CA ASN A 576 31.81 7.35 -30.01
C ASN A 576 31.05 8.42 -29.19
N GLY A 577 30.28 8.00 -28.18
CA GLY A 577 29.38 8.83 -27.40
C GLY A 577 30.13 9.72 -26.43
N ALA A 578 30.00 11.04 -26.62
CA ALA A 578 30.64 12.02 -25.76
C ALA A 578 29.82 12.29 -24.48
N ASP A 579 30.53 12.49 -23.37
CA ASP A 579 29.93 13.03 -22.13
C ASP A 579 29.63 14.53 -22.27
N ASN A 580 29.02 15.13 -21.24
CA ASN A 580 28.72 16.57 -21.25
C ASN A 580 29.99 17.46 -21.19
N LYS A 581 31.17 16.88 -20.90
CA LYS A 581 32.48 17.54 -20.84
C LYS A 581 33.22 17.46 -22.19
N GLY A 582 32.66 16.74 -23.17
CA GLY A 582 33.26 16.51 -24.49
C GLY A 582 34.35 15.42 -24.50
N ARG A 583 34.44 14.58 -23.46
CA ARG A 583 35.34 13.42 -23.44
C ARG A 583 34.78 12.34 -24.38
N VAL A 584 35.67 11.62 -25.05
CA VAL A 584 35.34 10.56 -26.01
C VAL A 584 36.07 9.27 -25.59
N PRO A 585 35.41 8.10 -25.55
CA PRO A 585 36.00 6.86 -25.02
C PRO A 585 37.39 6.53 -25.59
N LEU A 586 37.58 6.67 -26.91
CA LEU A 586 38.86 6.41 -27.57
C LEU A 586 39.97 7.37 -27.11
N LEU A 587 39.65 8.65 -26.88
CA LEU A 587 40.65 9.63 -26.43
C LEU A 587 41.08 9.38 -24.98
N GLU A 588 40.14 9.01 -24.11
CA GLU A 588 40.45 8.65 -22.72
C GLU A 588 41.36 7.41 -22.68
N ALA A 589 41.03 6.37 -23.46
CA ALA A 589 41.85 5.16 -23.56
C ALA A 589 43.29 5.43 -24.05
N LEU A 590 43.45 6.38 -25.00
CA LEU A 590 44.76 6.83 -25.47
C LEU A 590 45.51 7.65 -24.41
N GLN A 591 44.83 8.52 -23.68
CA GLN A 591 45.42 9.32 -22.60
C GLN A 591 45.87 8.46 -21.42
N MET A 592 45.21 7.33 -21.17
CA MET A 592 45.60 6.31 -20.20
C MET A 592 46.72 5.36 -20.69
N ASP A 593 47.19 5.50 -21.94
CA ASP A 593 48.09 4.58 -22.64
C ASP A 593 47.64 3.09 -22.58
N ASN A 594 46.33 2.86 -22.59
CA ASN A 594 45.75 1.54 -22.39
C ASN A 594 45.49 0.84 -23.73
N GLN A 595 46.54 0.25 -24.31
CA GLN A 595 46.48 -0.43 -25.61
C GLN A 595 45.37 -1.51 -25.73
N PRO A 596 45.14 -2.42 -24.76
CA PRO A 596 44.00 -3.35 -24.82
C PRO A 596 42.63 -2.67 -24.87
N LEU A 597 42.47 -1.53 -24.19
CA LEU A 597 41.24 -0.74 -24.24
C LEU A 597 41.07 -0.02 -25.57
N VAL A 598 42.14 0.56 -26.12
CA VAL A 598 42.15 1.15 -27.47
C VAL A 598 41.76 0.09 -28.51
N GLU A 599 42.32 -1.11 -28.42
CA GLU A 599 42.00 -2.20 -29.35
C GLU A 599 40.52 -2.60 -29.27
N VAL A 600 39.99 -2.83 -28.07
CA VAL A 600 38.57 -3.18 -27.86
C VAL A 600 37.65 -2.06 -28.39
N LEU A 601 37.93 -0.79 -28.10
CA LEU A 601 37.12 0.31 -28.61
C LEU A 601 37.14 0.36 -30.15
N LEU A 602 38.31 0.18 -30.78
CA LEU A 602 38.42 0.10 -32.23
C LEU A 602 37.75 -1.15 -32.82
N GLN A 603 37.76 -2.29 -32.13
CA GLN A 603 37.02 -3.50 -32.55
C GLN A 603 35.50 -3.27 -32.55
N PHE A 604 34.98 -2.50 -31.57
CA PHE A 604 33.56 -2.14 -31.48
C PHE A 604 33.17 -0.88 -32.30
N GLY A 605 34.05 -0.38 -33.18
CA GLY A 605 33.72 0.69 -34.12
C GLY A 605 33.96 2.13 -33.63
N ALA A 606 34.90 2.33 -32.69
CA ALA A 606 35.40 3.67 -32.40
C ALA A 606 35.97 4.30 -33.68
N ASP A 607 35.49 5.50 -34.02
CA ASP A 607 36.00 6.27 -35.16
C ASP A 607 37.37 6.86 -34.79
N PRO A 608 38.46 6.44 -35.46
CA PRO A 608 39.81 6.90 -35.15
C PRO A 608 40.06 8.38 -35.54
N ASN A 609 39.07 9.03 -36.17
CA ASN A 609 39.05 10.45 -36.48
C ASN A 609 38.09 11.26 -35.59
N LYS A 610 37.35 10.62 -34.67
CA LYS A 610 36.39 11.29 -33.80
C LYS A 610 37.08 12.34 -32.93
N MET A 611 36.74 13.59 -33.17
CA MET A 611 37.25 14.73 -32.40
C MET A 611 36.55 14.83 -31.04
N GLY A 612 37.35 14.80 -29.98
CA GLY A 612 37.09 15.54 -28.75
C GLY A 612 37.93 16.82 -28.78
N GLN A 613 38.71 17.08 -27.72
CA GLN A 613 39.64 18.22 -27.65
C GLN A 613 40.82 18.12 -28.65
N ILE A 614 41.17 16.90 -29.10
CA ILE A 614 42.33 16.62 -29.95
C ILE A 614 42.03 15.44 -30.89
N ARG A 615 42.76 15.34 -32.02
CA ARG A 615 42.69 14.16 -32.92
C ARG A 615 43.29 12.92 -32.23
N PRO A 616 42.65 11.74 -32.29
CA PRO A 616 43.20 10.51 -31.70
C PRO A 616 44.64 10.20 -32.13
N LEU A 617 44.94 10.28 -33.44
CA LEU A 617 46.31 10.05 -33.96
C LEU A 617 47.34 11.07 -33.47
N VAL A 618 46.93 12.30 -33.15
CA VAL A 618 47.85 13.32 -32.61
C VAL A 618 48.12 13.04 -31.15
N LEU A 619 47.10 12.67 -30.37
CA LEU A 619 47.25 12.27 -28.97
C LEU A 619 48.14 11.03 -28.82
N ALA A 620 47.90 9.99 -29.63
CA ALA A 620 48.73 8.77 -29.64
C ALA A 620 50.22 9.07 -29.90
N LYS A 621 50.52 10.01 -30.80
CA LYS A 621 51.90 10.45 -31.08
C LYS A 621 52.53 11.26 -29.95
N LEU A 622 51.73 11.99 -29.17
CA LEU A 622 52.19 12.74 -28.00
C LEU A 622 52.46 11.82 -26.80
N VAL A 623 51.63 10.78 -26.61
CA VAL A 623 51.84 9.72 -25.61
C VAL A 623 53.07 8.86 -25.97
N GLY A 624 53.33 8.68 -27.26
CA GLY A 624 54.56 8.05 -27.76
C GLY A 624 54.47 6.54 -28.03
N ASN A 625 53.32 5.93 -27.76
CA ASN A 625 53.09 4.51 -28.00
C ASN A 625 53.01 4.19 -29.50
N ARG A 626 54.07 3.56 -30.03
CA ARG A 626 54.21 3.26 -31.47
C ARG A 626 53.18 2.25 -31.96
N GLU A 627 52.83 1.26 -31.15
CA GLU A 627 51.89 0.19 -31.52
C GLU A 627 50.47 0.74 -31.65
N VAL A 628 50.08 1.61 -30.72
CA VAL A 628 48.82 2.36 -30.77
C VAL A 628 48.77 3.34 -31.95
N VAL A 629 49.87 4.03 -32.26
CA VAL A 629 49.96 4.88 -33.47
C VAL A 629 49.80 4.07 -34.75
N GLN A 630 50.43 2.88 -34.83
CA GLN A 630 50.27 1.96 -35.96
C GLN A 630 48.82 1.49 -36.07
N MET A 631 48.24 0.98 -34.98
CA MET A 631 46.86 0.50 -34.91
C MET A 631 45.84 1.55 -35.37
N LEU A 632 45.96 2.80 -34.92
CA LEU A 632 45.12 3.90 -35.40
C LEU A 632 45.31 4.18 -36.89
N THR A 633 46.55 4.16 -37.37
CA THR A 633 46.87 4.40 -38.80
C THR A 633 46.27 3.32 -39.69
N GLU A 634 46.37 2.05 -39.29
CA GLU A 634 45.77 0.89 -39.98
C GLU A 634 44.23 0.95 -40.01
N ARG A 635 43.59 1.54 -39.00
CA ARG A 635 42.15 1.80 -38.98
C ARG A 635 41.73 3.09 -39.71
N GLY A 636 42.65 3.79 -40.39
CA GLY A 636 42.33 4.96 -41.22
C GLY A 636 42.32 6.30 -40.48
N ALA A 637 43.11 6.45 -39.41
CA ALA A 637 43.27 7.75 -38.76
C ALA A 637 44.01 8.76 -39.67
N GLU A 638 43.39 9.91 -39.92
CA GLU A 638 43.96 11.01 -40.69
C GLU A 638 44.90 11.87 -39.83
N GLY A 639 46.09 12.15 -40.36
CA GLY A 639 46.95 13.23 -39.85
C GLY A 639 46.30 14.62 -39.98
N PRO A 640 46.81 15.64 -39.25
CA PRO A 640 46.29 17.00 -39.36
C PRO A 640 46.43 17.51 -40.81
N LYS A 641 45.31 17.91 -41.43
CA LYS A 641 45.31 18.52 -42.77
C LYS A 641 46.18 19.77 -42.75
N ARG A 642 47.26 19.76 -43.54
CA ARG A 642 48.25 20.83 -43.60
C ARG A 642 47.54 22.11 -44.07
N ARG A 643 47.45 23.12 -43.20
CA ARG A 643 46.83 24.41 -43.54
C ARG A 643 47.68 25.05 -44.64
N VAL A 644 47.19 25.05 -45.87
CA VAL A 644 47.80 25.83 -46.96
C VAL A 644 47.60 27.28 -46.58
N ALA A 645 48.69 27.99 -46.29
CA ALA A 645 48.65 29.39 -45.95
C ALA A 645 48.42 30.19 -47.25
N GLU A 646 47.19 30.64 -47.47
CA GLU A 646 46.92 31.66 -48.48
C GLU A 646 47.63 32.95 -48.05
N SER A 647 48.63 33.33 -48.83
CA SER A 647 49.43 34.52 -48.61
C SER A 647 48.71 35.75 -49.15
N THR A 648 48.01 36.49 -48.29
CA THR A 648 47.60 37.88 -48.56
C THR A 648 48.51 38.86 -47.81
N PRO A 649 49.09 39.87 -48.49
CA PRO A 649 50.10 40.75 -47.90
C PRO A 649 49.52 41.82 -46.96
N ALA A 650 50.38 42.39 -46.12
CA ALA A 650 50.01 43.32 -45.05
C ALA A 650 49.92 44.79 -45.49
N ALA A 651 49.03 45.55 -44.83
CA ALA A 651 49.03 47.02 -44.73
C ALA A 651 48.35 47.44 -43.39
N PRO A 652 48.61 48.65 -42.83
CA PRO A 652 48.80 48.78 -41.38
C PRO A 652 47.69 49.52 -40.58
N ALA A 653 47.90 49.61 -39.26
CA ALA A 653 46.93 50.03 -38.23
C ALA A 653 46.87 51.55 -37.94
N SER A 654 45.77 52.01 -37.32
CA SER A 654 45.65 52.97 -36.16
C SER A 654 44.15 53.41 -35.99
N PRO A 655 43.71 54.21 -34.98
CA PRO A 655 43.24 53.63 -33.71
C PRO A 655 41.93 54.24 -33.10
N ALA A 656 41.45 53.61 -32.01
CA ALA A 656 40.64 54.17 -30.90
C ALA A 656 39.25 54.84 -31.12
N ALA A 657 38.27 54.44 -30.30
CA ALA A 657 36.93 55.05 -30.12
C ALA A 657 36.95 56.15 -29.00
N PRO A 658 35.85 56.90 -28.69
CA PRO A 658 34.73 56.33 -27.90
C PRO A 658 33.31 57.00 -27.94
N ARG A 659 32.27 56.15 -27.74
CA ARG A 659 31.05 56.25 -26.86
C ARG A 659 30.02 57.42 -26.89
N ARG A 660 28.77 56.99 -26.57
CA ARG A 660 27.53 57.66 -26.04
C ARG A 660 26.51 58.23 -27.04
N ALA A 661 25.20 58.36 -26.74
CA ALA A 661 24.19 57.49 -26.07
C ALA A 661 22.83 58.25 -25.88
N SER A 662 21.67 57.63 -26.19
CA SER A 662 20.29 57.98 -25.71
C SER A 662 19.70 59.38 -26.09
N ALA A 663 18.38 59.68 -26.15
CA ALA A 663 17.10 58.93 -26.02
C ALA A 663 15.86 59.79 -26.44
N ILE A 664 14.66 59.17 -26.60
CA ILE A 664 13.26 59.68 -26.41
C ILE A 664 12.70 60.78 -27.39
N VAL A 665 11.60 60.66 -28.17
CA VAL A 665 10.15 60.23 -28.02
C VAL A 665 9.24 61.37 -27.44
N PRO A 666 7.96 61.68 -27.85
CA PRO A 666 6.89 60.83 -28.47
C PRO A 666 6.19 61.25 -29.84
N PRO A 667 4.94 61.81 -29.99
CA PRO A 667 3.91 61.13 -30.85
C PRO A 667 3.04 61.97 -31.82
N GLN A 668 2.26 61.31 -32.72
CA GLN A 668 0.81 61.56 -33.04
C GLN A 668 0.17 60.34 -33.75
N SER A 669 -1.15 60.23 -33.74
CA SER A 669 -1.99 59.10 -34.22
C SER A 669 -3.20 59.63 -35.06
N PRO A 670 -4.26 58.85 -35.38
CA PRO A 670 -4.37 57.56 -36.09
C PRO A 670 -5.25 57.69 -37.38
N THR A 671 -5.37 56.64 -38.22
CA THR A 671 -6.65 56.24 -38.89
C THR A 671 -6.56 54.97 -39.76
N SER A 672 -7.37 53.96 -39.38
CA SER A 672 -8.23 53.07 -40.19
C SER A 672 -7.74 52.26 -41.43
N PRO A 673 -8.40 51.11 -41.77
CA PRO A 673 -7.77 50.01 -42.51
C PRO A 673 -8.30 49.76 -43.94
N GLY A 674 -7.49 49.06 -44.75
CA GLY A 674 -7.85 48.49 -46.06
C GLY A 674 -7.32 47.06 -46.23
N ARG A 675 -8.13 46.18 -46.82
CA ARG A 675 -7.90 44.73 -47.01
C ARG A 675 -6.95 44.38 -48.18
N ALA A 676 -6.67 43.07 -48.29
CA ALA A 676 -6.10 42.30 -49.43
C ALA A 676 -4.55 42.26 -49.49
N ASP A 677 -3.87 41.11 -49.65
CA ASP A 677 -4.31 39.70 -49.75
C ASP A 677 -3.27 38.75 -49.14
N MET A 678 -3.73 37.62 -48.57
CA MET A 678 -2.91 36.46 -48.18
C MET A 678 -3.78 35.19 -48.21
N PRO A 679 -3.58 34.26 -49.17
CA PRO A 679 -4.19 32.94 -49.13
C PRO A 679 -3.33 31.95 -48.31
N PRO A 680 -3.92 31.19 -47.35
CA PRO A 680 -3.26 30.09 -46.65
C PRO A 680 -3.63 28.73 -47.31
N PRO A 681 -3.45 27.57 -46.64
CA PRO A 681 -2.29 26.70 -46.75
C PRO A 681 -2.58 25.41 -47.56
N TYR A 682 -1.56 24.57 -47.74
CA TYR A 682 -1.72 23.24 -48.35
C TYR A 682 -2.62 22.31 -47.53
N THR A 683 -3.42 21.52 -48.24
CA THR A 683 -4.51 20.69 -47.72
C THR A 683 -4.09 19.26 -47.39
N GLU A 684 -4.57 18.71 -46.26
CA GLU A 684 -4.83 17.28 -46.15
C GLU A 684 -6.14 16.92 -46.88
N ALA A 685 -6.17 15.75 -47.53
CA ALA A 685 -7.34 15.24 -48.23
C ALA A 685 -8.11 14.24 -47.34
N GLY A 686 -9.43 14.37 -47.27
CA GLY A 686 -10.32 13.44 -46.58
C GLY A 686 -11.51 13.00 -47.45
N VAL A 687 -11.97 11.77 -47.27
CA VAL A 687 -13.16 11.10 -47.85
C VAL A 687 -13.51 9.96 -46.88
N SER A 688 -14.74 9.64 -46.46
CA SER A 688 -16.08 10.23 -46.63
C SER A 688 -17.01 9.78 -45.48
N LYS A 689 -18.18 10.41 -45.34
CA LYS A 689 -19.32 9.94 -44.54
C LYS A 689 -20.52 9.55 -45.43
N ASP A 690 -21.54 8.98 -44.77
CA ASP A 690 -22.97 8.88 -45.15
C ASP A 690 -23.44 7.65 -45.98
N PRO A 691 -24.74 7.27 -45.91
CA PRO A 691 -25.50 7.02 -44.67
C PRO A 691 -26.46 5.80 -44.73
N ALA A 692 -27.29 5.62 -43.68
CA ALA A 692 -28.69 5.15 -43.70
C ALA A 692 -29.08 3.64 -43.52
N VAL A 693 -29.93 3.43 -42.48
CA VAL A 693 -31.25 2.72 -42.49
C VAL A 693 -31.38 1.20 -42.17
N VAL A 694 -32.16 0.92 -41.08
CA VAL A 694 -32.95 -0.31 -40.73
C VAL A 694 -32.16 -1.62 -40.44
N GLY A 695 -32.50 -2.47 -39.44
CA GLY A 695 -33.52 -2.45 -38.37
C GLY A 695 -33.79 -3.88 -37.82
N ARG A 696 -34.65 -4.01 -36.77
CA ARG A 696 -35.02 -5.25 -35.99
C ARG A 696 -33.96 -5.69 -34.97
N ARG A 697 -34.27 -5.78 -33.66
CA ARG A 697 -35.14 -6.74 -32.94
C ARG A 697 -34.67 -8.21 -33.04
N ARG A 698 -33.93 -8.68 -32.04
CA ARG A 698 -34.54 -9.41 -30.91
C ARG A 698 -33.68 -9.28 -29.66
#